data_AF-A0AAE0GHQ5-F1
#
_entry.id   AF-A0AAE0GHQ5-F1
#
_cell.length_a   1.000
_cell.length_b   1.000
_cell.length_c   1.000
_cell.angle_alpha   90.00
_cell.angle_beta   90.00
_cell.angle_gamma   90.00
#
_symmetry.space_group_name_H-M   'P 1'
#
loop_
_entity.id
_entity.type
_entity.pdbx_description
1 polymer ?
#
loop_
_entity_poly.entity_id
_entity_poly.type
_entity_poly.pdbx_seq_one_letter_code
_entity_poly.pdbx_strand_id
1 'polypeptide(L)'
;MQTMFARALWCLVVLPSALGFQVTTLGETLGRSARTLLPEGYAENADPIPLVVALHGYTQDAARMESLIRGPHFVDALRFVLILPNGLKDTAGKRYWNATQDCCNFYKADVDDVGYVKGLISEARTAYSIDPNRVYVFGFSNGAFMAHRLACELSHELAGIVSIAGSSVPTVDECQPAKPLSILNIHGDQDEIILYAGGRGPSWKSGKKGPRKHMDYVLEILVPCALGFQVTTLGETLGRSARTLLPEGYAENADPIPLVGALHGYTQDAARMESLIRGPHFVDALRFVLILPNGLKDTAGKRYWNATQDCCNFYKADVDDVGYVKGLISEARTAYSIDPNRVYVFGFSNGAFMAHRLACELSHELAGIVSIAGSSVPTVDECQPAKPLSILNIHGDQDEIILYAGGRGPSWKSGKKGPRKHMDYVLEILVPCALGFQVTTLGETLGRSARTLLPEGYAENADPIPLVVALHGYTQDAARMESLIRGPHFVDALRFVLILPNGLKDTAGKRYWNATQDCCNFYKADVDDVGYVKGLISEARTAYSIDPNRVYVFGFSNGAFMAHRLACELSHELAGIVSIAGSSVPTVDECQPAKPLSILNIHGDQDEIILYAGGRGPSWKSGKKGPRKHMDYVLEILEGGSYPGAEELTRRWASLNGCAEGGESGGTLNWKPTARSKGGKNKKPPFTKASVKKYRHCLHENKVELWTLHGGGHSVRLEERQVADILRFLLQRKRH
;
A
#
# COMPACT_ATOMS: atom_id res chain seq x y z
N MET A 1 31.63 -38.61 -27.81
CA MET A 1 30.39 -38.30 -28.55
C MET A 1 29.60 -37.25 -27.77
N GLN A 2 29.88 -35.97 -28.06
CA GLN A 2 28.81 -34.97 -28.00
C GLN A 2 27.71 -35.42 -28.96
N THR A 3 26.47 -35.04 -28.64
CA THR A 3 25.30 -35.00 -29.53
C THR A 3 24.91 -36.31 -30.19
N MET A 4 23.78 -36.87 -29.78
CA MET A 4 22.67 -37.12 -30.72
C MET A 4 21.39 -37.37 -29.94
N PHE A 5 20.49 -36.38 -29.99
CA PHE A 5 19.03 -36.45 -29.84
C PHE A 5 18.49 -36.85 -28.45
N ALA A 6 18.02 -35.99 -27.56
CA ALA A 6 17.11 -34.84 -27.73
C ALA A 6 15.91 -35.15 -28.67
N ARG A 7 14.71 -35.17 -28.06
CA ARG A 7 13.34 -35.22 -28.64
C ARG A 7 12.64 -36.59 -28.62
N ALA A 8 11.91 -36.79 -27.52
CA ALA A 8 10.57 -37.39 -27.38
C ALA A 8 10.58 -38.21 -26.09
N LEU A 9 9.82 -37.95 -25.03
CA LEU A 9 8.58 -37.21 -24.85
C LEU A 9 8.46 -37.01 -23.32
N TRP A 10 8.61 -35.81 -22.78
CA TRP A 10 7.51 -35.09 -22.14
C TRP A 10 6.27 -35.94 -21.82
N CYS A 11 6.07 -36.29 -20.54
CA CYS A 11 4.87 -35.94 -19.77
C CYS A 11 4.86 -36.62 -18.39
N LEU A 12 4.42 -35.85 -17.39
CA LEU A 12 4.04 -36.26 -16.02
C LEU A 12 5.20 -36.39 -15.01
N VAL A 13 5.60 -35.28 -14.39
CA VAL A 13 5.03 -34.80 -13.11
C VAL A 13 5.53 -33.36 -12.92
N VAL A 14 4.57 -32.43 -12.92
CA VAL A 14 4.75 -31.02 -12.60
C VAL A 14 5.04 -30.89 -11.10
N LEU A 15 6.22 -30.39 -10.75
CA LEU A 15 6.45 -29.71 -9.48
C LEU A 15 6.49 -28.21 -9.79
N PRO A 16 5.65 -27.36 -9.17
CA PRO A 16 5.79 -25.92 -9.28
C PRO A 16 7.05 -25.50 -8.53
N SER A 17 7.98 -24.90 -9.26
CA SER A 17 9.16 -24.20 -8.75
C SER A 17 8.74 -23.17 -7.70
N ALA A 18 9.43 -23.14 -6.57
CA ALA A 18 9.34 -22.05 -5.61
C ALA A 18 9.88 -20.77 -6.26
N LEU A 19 9.00 -19.80 -6.55
CA LEU A 19 9.33 -18.45 -6.99
C LEU A 19 9.77 -17.61 -5.78
N GLY A 20 10.93 -16.96 -5.90
CA GLY A 20 11.55 -16.21 -4.82
C GLY A 20 12.86 -15.53 -5.27
N PHE A 21 13.00 -14.25 -4.96
CA PHE A 21 14.16 -13.40 -5.24
C PHE A 21 15.51 -14.02 -4.81
N GLN A 22 16.55 -13.85 -5.62
CA GLN A 22 17.92 -14.13 -5.21
C GLN A 22 18.47 -12.95 -4.39
N VAL A 23 18.81 -13.22 -3.13
CA VAL A 23 19.58 -12.31 -2.28
C VAL A 23 21.02 -12.79 -2.24
N THR A 24 21.93 -11.96 -2.69
CA THR A 24 23.38 -12.21 -2.61
C THR A 24 24.03 -11.15 -1.74
N THR A 25 25.19 -11.49 -1.18
CA THR A 25 26.11 -10.52 -0.56
C THR A 25 27.28 -10.34 -1.50
N LEU A 26 27.51 -9.12 -1.97
CA LEU A 26 28.80 -8.76 -2.55
C LEU A 26 29.85 -8.66 -1.44
N GLY A 27 31.10 -8.95 -1.81
CA GLY A 27 32.22 -9.21 -0.92
C GLY A 27 32.59 -8.01 -0.07
N GLU A 28 33.38 -8.26 0.97
CA GLU A 28 33.82 -7.28 1.96
C GLU A 28 34.81 -6.25 1.37
N THR A 29 34.38 -5.40 0.44
CA THR A 29 35.19 -4.25 0.02
C THR A 29 35.48 -3.42 1.27
N LEU A 30 36.76 -3.28 1.64
CA LEU A 30 37.19 -2.57 2.85
C LEU A 30 36.58 -3.11 4.17
N GLY A 31 36.23 -4.40 4.24
CA GLY A 31 35.72 -5.05 5.47
C GLY A 31 34.26 -4.74 5.80
N ARG A 32 33.45 -4.32 4.83
CA ARG A 32 32.04 -3.91 5.02
C ARG A 32 31.11 -4.70 4.12
N SER A 33 29.98 -5.14 4.65
CA SER A 33 28.98 -5.91 3.89
C SER A 33 27.92 -5.03 3.24
N ALA A 34 27.56 -5.38 2.00
CA ALA A 34 26.44 -4.82 1.26
C ALA A 34 25.43 -5.91 0.88
N ARG A 35 24.14 -5.62 1.03
CA ARG A 35 23.07 -6.51 0.58
C ARG A 35 22.74 -6.19 -0.86
N THR A 36 22.68 -7.20 -1.71
CA THR A 36 22.29 -7.05 -3.12
C THR A 36 20.96 -7.74 -3.37
N LEU A 37 20.08 -7.07 -4.10
CA LEU A 37 18.83 -7.63 -4.61
C LEU A 37 18.91 -7.68 -6.13
N LEU A 38 18.63 -8.85 -6.67
CA LEU A 38 18.53 -9.11 -8.10
C LEU A 38 17.05 -9.27 -8.48
N PRO A 39 16.67 -8.87 -9.70
CA PRO A 39 15.31 -9.09 -10.15
C PRO A 39 15.04 -10.59 -10.35
N GLU A 40 13.80 -11.01 -10.17
CA GLU A 40 13.37 -12.39 -10.34
C GLU A 40 13.71 -12.88 -11.77
N GLY A 41 14.19 -14.13 -11.85
CA GLY A 41 14.62 -14.73 -13.11
C GLY A 41 15.90 -14.12 -13.71
N TYR A 42 16.68 -13.33 -12.96
CA TYR A 42 17.98 -12.85 -13.42
C TYR A 42 18.89 -14.02 -13.80
N ALA A 43 19.42 -13.98 -15.04
CA ALA A 43 20.39 -14.93 -15.56
C ALA A 43 21.72 -14.20 -15.82
N GLU A 44 22.85 -14.86 -15.57
CA GLU A 44 24.19 -14.27 -15.76
C GLU A 44 24.46 -13.80 -17.21
N ASN A 45 23.70 -14.32 -18.19
CA ASN A 45 23.76 -13.93 -19.61
C ASN A 45 22.61 -12.99 -20.04
N ALA A 46 21.93 -12.32 -19.10
CA ALA A 46 20.86 -11.37 -19.41
C ALA A 46 21.41 -10.06 -19.99
N ASP A 47 20.55 -9.33 -20.71
CA ASP A 47 20.85 -7.98 -21.20
C ASP A 47 21.34 -7.07 -20.06
N PRO A 48 22.30 -6.14 -20.31
CA PRO A 48 22.79 -5.24 -19.29
C PRO A 48 21.67 -4.41 -18.67
N ILE A 49 21.50 -4.51 -17.35
CA ILE A 49 20.45 -3.80 -16.60
C ILE A 49 21.01 -2.67 -15.73
N PRO A 50 20.18 -1.69 -15.30
CA PRO A 50 20.63 -0.60 -14.44
C PRO A 50 21.15 -1.08 -13.08
N LEU A 51 22.05 -0.30 -12.49
CA LEU A 51 22.53 -0.45 -11.13
C LEU A 51 22.09 0.73 -10.27
N VAL A 52 21.49 0.45 -9.12
CA VAL A 52 21.14 1.46 -8.11
C VAL A 52 21.85 1.15 -6.80
N VAL A 53 22.61 2.11 -6.27
CA VAL A 53 23.19 2.05 -4.92
C VAL A 53 22.37 2.93 -3.98
N ALA A 54 21.75 2.36 -2.96
CA ALA A 54 20.85 3.07 -2.05
C ALA A 54 21.46 3.29 -0.65
N LEU A 55 21.81 4.55 -0.36
CA LEU A 55 22.52 4.99 0.84
C LEU A 55 21.54 5.44 1.95
N HIS A 56 21.65 4.77 3.10
CA HIS A 56 20.80 5.04 4.26
C HIS A 56 21.14 6.37 4.96
N GLY A 57 20.19 6.93 5.72
CA GLY A 57 20.45 8.13 6.54
C GLY A 57 21.23 7.85 7.83
N TYR A 58 21.58 8.91 8.56
CA TYR A 58 22.27 8.81 9.85
C TYR A 58 21.42 8.00 10.85
N THR A 59 22.05 7.12 11.63
CA THR A 59 21.40 6.15 12.56
C THR A 59 20.60 5.00 11.91
N GLN A 60 20.56 4.93 10.57
CA GLN A 60 19.87 3.87 9.82
C GLN A 60 20.86 2.81 9.33
N ASP A 61 20.39 1.83 8.56
CA ASP A 61 21.21 0.78 7.95
C ASP A 61 20.56 0.26 6.66
N ALA A 62 21.23 -0.66 5.97
CA ALA A 62 20.78 -1.26 4.71
C ALA A 62 19.36 -1.85 4.79
N ALA A 63 19.03 -2.60 5.85
CA ALA A 63 17.69 -3.20 6.01
C ALA A 63 16.61 -2.13 6.24
N ARG A 64 16.94 -1.08 6.99
CA ARG A 64 16.02 0.05 7.17
C ARG A 64 15.79 0.79 5.87
N MET A 65 16.84 0.92 5.06
CA MET A 65 16.84 1.57 3.76
C MET A 65 16.00 0.81 2.73
N GLU A 66 16.18 -0.51 2.66
CA GLU A 66 15.36 -1.41 1.83
C GLU A 66 13.87 -1.31 2.16
N SER A 67 13.52 -1.34 3.45
CA SER A 67 12.14 -1.15 3.89
C SER A 67 11.61 0.25 3.59
N LEU A 68 12.49 1.24 3.48
CA LEU A 68 12.12 2.64 3.24
C LEU A 68 11.72 2.88 1.79
N ILE A 69 12.47 2.25 0.88
CA ILE A 69 12.27 2.39 -0.56
C ILE A 69 11.42 1.25 -1.13
N ARG A 70 10.98 0.29 -0.30
CA ARG A 70 10.28 -0.94 -0.74
C ARG A 70 11.11 -1.74 -1.77
N GLY A 71 12.42 -1.89 -1.52
CA GLY A 71 13.40 -2.44 -2.47
C GLY A 71 12.94 -3.68 -3.26
N PRO A 72 12.47 -4.77 -2.61
CA PRO A 72 12.05 -5.99 -3.32
C PRO A 72 10.92 -5.76 -4.32
N HIS A 73 9.96 -4.88 -4.00
CA HIS A 73 8.83 -4.58 -4.89
C HIS A 73 9.30 -3.92 -6.20
N PHE A 74 10.27 -3.02 -6.12
CA PHE A 74 10.71 -2.24 -7.27
C PHE A 74 11.83 -2.88 -8.07
N VAL A 75 12.67 -3.71 -7.44
CA VAL A 75 13.73 -4.45 -8.15
C VAL A 75 13.16 -5.32 -9.27
N ASP A 76 12.05 -6.02 -9.00
CA ASP A 76 11.35 -6.81 -10.03
C ASP A 76 10.58 -5.95 -11.01
N ALA A 77 9.73 -5.05 -10.49
CA ALA A 77 8.84 -4.23 -11.32
C ALA A 77 9.61 -3.37 -12.32
N LEU A 78 10.84 -2.96 -11.97
CA LEU A 78 11.64 -2.01 -12.73
C LEU A 78 12.96 -2.60 -13.23
N ARG A 79 13.19 -3.91 -13.02
CA ARG A 79 14.28 -4.71 -13.61
C ARG A 79 15.69 -4.10 -13.45
N PHE A 80 16.12 -3.84 -12.21
CA PHE A 80 17.48 -3.31 -11.92
C PHE A 80 18.17 -4.04 -10.76
N VAL A 81 19.50 -3.96 -10.70
CA VAL A 81 20.26 -4.45 -9.55
C VAL A 81 20.29 -3.40 -8.45
N LEU A 82 19.90 -3.76 -7.23
CA LEU A 82 19.90 -2.86 -6.07
C LEU A 82 20.97 -3.27 -5.06
N ILE A 83 21.92 -2.38 -4.79
CA ILE A 83 22.93 -2.52 -3.73
C ILE A 83 22.55 -1.64 -2.55
N LEU A 84 22.50 -2.26 -1.37
CA LEU A 84 22.18 -1.64 -0.09
C LEU A 84 23.38 -1.77 0.86
N PRO A 85 24.34 -0.84 0.81
CA PRO A 85 25.51 -0.88 1.66
C PRO A 85 25.25 -0.31 3.06
N ASN A 86 26.05 -0.75 4.03
CA ASN A 86 26.10 -0.13 5.36
C ASN A 86 27.30 0.82 5.49
N GLY A 87 27.05 2.04 5.99
CA GLY A 87 28.10 2.93 6.47
C GLY A 87 28.72 2.45 7.79
N LEU A 88 29.89 2.99 8.16
CA LEU A 88 30.56 2.66 9.43
C LEU A 88 29.79 3.21 10.64
N LYS A 89 30.09 2.65 11.82
CA LYS A 89 29.55 3.13 13.09
C LYS A 89 30.47 4.19 13.68
N ASP A 90 29.87 5.26 14.19
CA ASP A 90 30.55 6.25 15.01
C ASP A 90 30.84 5.73 16.44
N THR A 91 31.45 6.58 17.27
CA THR A 91 31.75 6.29 18.68
C THR A 91 30.49 6.05 19.53
N ALA A 92 29.31 6.50 19.08
CA ALA A 92 28.01 6.24 19.70
C ALA A 92 27.31 5.00 19.12
N GLY A 93 28.00 4.23 18.26
CA GLY A 93 27.49 3.02 17.62
C GLY A 93 26.43 3.26 16.53
N LYS A 94 26.26 4.50 16.05
CA LYS A 94 25.30 4.86 14.99
C LYS A 94 25.99 4.80 13.64
N ARG A 95 25.31 4.21 12.65
CA ARG A 95 25.86 4.20 11.29
C ARG A 95 25.75 5.57 10.63
N TYR A 96 26.80 5.92 9.88
CA TYR A 96 26.90 7.16 9.14
C TYR A 96 27.78 6.99 7.90
N TRP A 97 27.70 7.97 7.01
CA TRP A 97 28.58 8.19 5.88
C TRP A 97 29.42 9.45 6.13
N ASN A 98 30.71 9.37 5.86
CA ASN A 98 31.65 10.47 5.75
C ASN A 98 31.34 11.28 4.48
N ALA A 99 30.21 11.97 4.50
CA ALA A 99 29.60 12.57 3.32
C ALA A 99 30.20 13.93 2.94
N THR A 100 30.14 14.96 3.77
CA THR A 100 30.77 16.27 3.52
C THR A 100 31.24 16.92 4.82
N GLN A 101 31.93 18.07 4.74
CA GLN A 101 32.36 18.82 5.93
C GLN A 101 31.16 19.31 6.78
N ASP A 102 30.01 19.60 6.15
CA ASP A 102 28.81 20.11 6.82
C ASP A 102 27.99 19.03 7.53
N CYS A 103 28.06 17.79 7.04
CA CYS A 103 27.39 16.62 7.59
C CYS A 103 28.01 15.35 7.00
N CYS A 104 28.20 14.27 7.75
CA CYS A 104 27.94 14.05 9.17
C CYS A 104 29.10 13.28 9.81
N ASN A 105 30.34 13.60 9.40
CA ASN A 105 31.53 13.10 10.07
C ASN A 105 31.82 13.93 11.33
N PHE A 106 30.91 13.87 12.31
CA PHE A 106 30.98 14.63 13.56
C PHE A 106 32.26 14.37 14.37
N TYR A 107 32.93 13.25 14.09
CA TYR A 107 34.09 12.76 14.81
C TYR A 107 35.40 12.94 14.02
N LYS A 108 35.35 13.58 12.83
CA LYS A 108 36.50 13.76 11.93
C LYS A 108 37.31 12.47 11.71
N ALA A 109 36.61 11.34 11.62
CA ALA A 109 37.24 10.06 11.38
C ALA A 109 37.73 9.99 9.92
N ASP A 110 38.92 9.42 9.72
CA ASP A 110 39.51 9.21 8.40
C ASP A 110 38.88 7.97 7.75
N VAL A 111 37.69 8.15 7.15
CA VAL A 111 36.87 7.07 6.59
C VAL A 111 36.66 7.30 5.11
N ASP A 112 37.13 6.36 4.28
CA ASP A 112 36.94 6.42 2.82
C ASP A 112 35.62 5.73 2.40
N ASP A 113 34.52 6.49 2.43
CA ASP A 113 33.21 6.03 1.92
C ASP A 113 33.09 6.15 0.39
N VAL A 114 33.90 6.99 -0.26
CA VAL A 114 33.90 7.13 -1.72
C VAL A 114 34.54 5.91 -2.35
N GLY A 115 35.72 5.51 -1.89
CA GLY A 115 36.40 4.30 -2.31
C GLY A 115 35.57 3.04 -2.02
N TYR A 116 34.85 3.01 -0.90
CA TYR A 116 33.93 1.91 -0.59
C TYR A 116 32.80 1.78 -1.63
N VAL A 117 32.06 2.85 -1.92
CA VAL A 117 30.96 2.80 -2.89
C VAL A 117 31.49 2.53 -4.31
N LYS A 118 32.63 3.11 -4.69
CA LYS A 118 33.31 2.81 -5.96
C LYS A 118 33.66 1.34 -6.11
N GLY A 119 34.19 0.73 -5.04
CA GLY A 119 34.51 -0.70 -5.03
C GLY A 119 33.27 -1.57 -5.21
N LEU A 120 32.17 -1.24 -4.53
CA LEU A 120 30.89 -1.96 -4.72
C LEU A 120 30.35 -1.87 -6.15
N ILE A 121 30.46 -0.71 -6.79
CA ILE A 121 30.07 -0.55 -8.21
C ILE A 121 30.96 -1.41 -9.11
N SER A 122 32.27 -1.45 -8.84
CA SER A 122 33.24 -2.24 -9.61
C SER A 122 33.01 -3.75 -9.44
N GLU A 123 32.74 -4.20 -8.21
CA GLU A 123 32.39 -5.59 -7.91
C GLU A 123 31.07 -5.98 -8.59
N ALA A 124 30.06 -5.12 -8.55
CA ALA A 124 28.78 -5.38 -9.19
C ALA A 124 28.90 -5.48 -10.71
N ARG A 125 29.71 -4.65 -11.35
CA ARG A 125 30.01 -4.73 -12.80
C ARG A 125 30.76 -6.00 -13.18
N THR A 126 31.49 -6.60 -12.24
CA THR A 126 32.20 -7.87 -12.46
C THR A 126 31.28 -9.06 -12.23
N ALA A 127 30.40 -8.97 -11.22
CA ALA A 127 29.52 -10.05 -10.82
C ALA A 127 28.23 -10.13 -11.66
N TYR A 128 27.79 -9.02 -12.26
CA TYR A 128 26.51 -8.90 -12.95
C TYR A 128 26.66 -8.17 -14.29
N SER A 129 25.80 -8.51 -15.25
CA SER A 129 25.58 -7.78 -16.50
C SER A 129 24.93 -6.41 -16.19
N ILE A 130 25.77 -5.42 -15.88
CA ILE A 130 25.37 -4.04 -15.57
C ILE A 130 25.63 -3.14 -16.77
N ASP A 131 24.65 -2.31 -17.12
CA ASP A 131 24.87 -1.24 -18.10
C ASP A 131 25.74 -0.12 -17.47
N PRO A 132 26.96 0.12 -17.98
CA PRO A 132 27.86 1.12 -17.40
C PRO A 132 27.33 2.55 -17.51
N ASN A 133 26.37 2.81 -18.41
CA ASN A 133 25.74 4.11 -18.60
C ASN A 133 24.48 4.32 -17.73
N ARG A 134 24.05 3.30 -16.97
CA ARG A 134 22.86 3.36 -16.10
C ARG A 134 23.19 2.98 -14.66
N VAL A 135 24.15 3.71 -14.07
CA VAL A 135 24.53 3.58 -12.66
C VAL A 135 24.06 4.78 -11.87
N TYR A 136 23.22 4.56 -10.86
CA TYR A 136 22.59 5.62 -10.07
C TYR A 136 22.89 5.48 -8.60
N VAL A 137 23.04 6.62 -7.91
CA VAL A 137 23.13 6.65 -6.45
C VAL A 137 21.91 7.33 -5.87
N PHE A 138 21.23 6.61 -5.00
CA PHE A 138 20.13 7.12 -4.22
C PHE A 138 20.63 7.40 -2.79
N GLY A 139 20.22 8.52 -2.18
CA GLY A 139 20.53 8.80 -0.78
C GLY A 139 19.39 9.45 0.00
N PHE A 140 19.24 9.07 1.28
CA PHE A 140 18.33 9.73 2.24
C PHE A 140 19.11 10.40 3.38
N SER A 141 18.81 11.66 3.69
CA SER A 141 19.45 12.45 4.75
C SER A 141 20.97 12.38 4.65
N ASN A 142 21.73 11.93 5.65
CA ASN A 142 23.19 11.76 5.53
C ASN A 142 23.64 10.93 4.30
N GLY A 143 22.87 9.94 3.86
CA GLY A 143 23.16 9.23 2.60
C GLY A 143 22.94 10.09 1.37
N ALA A 144 22.05 11.08 1.44
CA ALA A 144 21.81 12.07 0.40
C ALA A 144 22.97 13.08 0.29
N PHE A 145 23.55 13.50 1.42
CA PHE A 145 24.83 14.25 1.43
C PHE A 145 25.94 13.42 0.75
N MET A 146 26.00 12.11 1.03
CA MET A 146 26.98 11.23 0.41
C MET A 146 26.74 11.10 -1.10
N ALA A 147 25.49 10.99 -1.54
CA ALA A 147 25.14 10.96 -2.96
C ALA A 147 25.65 12.21 -3.70
N HIS A 148 25.53 13.40 -3.11
CA HIS A 148 26.11 14.62 -3.68
C HIS A 148 27.64 14.57 -3.77
N ARG A 149 28.34 14.11 -2.73
CA ARG A 149 29.80 13.92 -2.79
C ARG A 149 30.20 12.94 -3.90
N LEU A 150 29.48 11.82 -4.03
CA LEU A 150 29.72 10.84 -5.08
C LEU A 150 29.43 11.42 -6.48
N ALA A 151 28.45 12.31 -6.62
CA ALA A 151 28.22 13.02 -7.88
C ALA A 151 29.42 13.91 -8.26
N CYS A 152 30.11 14.52 -7.31
CA CYS A 152 31.33 15.28 -7.59
C CYS A 152 32.51 14.35 -7.94
N GLU A 153 32.83 13.40 -7.05
CA GLU A 153 34.06 12.61 -7.11
C GLU A 153 33.98 11.40 -8.06
N LEU A 154 32.79 10.82 -8.25
CA LEU A 154 32.53 9.66 -9.13
C LEU A 154 31.65 10.02 -10.34
N SER A 155 31.57 11.30 -10.69
CA SER A 155 30.83 11.80 -11.85
C SER A 155 31.03 10.99 -13.13
N HIS A 156 32.24 10.53 -13.42
CA HIS A 156 32.55 9.71 -14.60
C HIS A 156 31.87 8.33 -14.57
N GLU A 157 31.61 7.77 -13.39
CA GLU A 157 31.03 6.43 -13.22
C GLU A 157 29.51 6.42 -13.09
N LEU A 158 28.90 7.58 -12.77
CA LEU A 158 27.47 7.70 -12.48
C LEU A 158 26.70 8.33 -13.64
N ALA A 159 25.45 7.93 -13.79
CA ALA A 159 24.47 8.52 -14.71
C ALA A 159 23.64 9.60 -14.01
N GLY A 160 23.40 9.44 -12.72
CA GLY A 160 22.68 10.42 -11.92
C GLY A 160 22.58 10.06 -10.45
N ILE A 161 22.10 11.03 -9.66
CA ILE A 161 21.83 10.85 -8.23
C ILE A 161 20.43 11.32 -7.85
N VAL A 162 19.93 10.75 -6.76
CA VAL A 162 18.77 11.30 -6.05
C VAL A 162 19.09 11.57 -4.59
N SER A 163 18.77 12.79 -4.17
CA SER A 163 18.96 13.28 -2.83
C SER A 163 17.60 13.55 -2.19
N ILE A 164 17.31 12.88 -1.06
CA ILE A 164 16.12 13.16 -0.25
C ILE A 164 16.53 13.70 1.11
N ALA A 165 15.98 14.85 1.49
CA ALA A 165 16.18 15.46 2.82
C ALA A 165 17.66 15.64 3.19
N GLY A 166 18.50 15.85 2.17
CA GLY A 166 19.88 16.27 2.31
C GLY A 166 20.18 17.32 1.27
N SER A 167 21.08 18.22 1.61
CA SER A 167 21.47 19.32 0.74
C SER A 167 22.89 19.67 1.09
N SER A 168 23.80 19.34 0.19
CA SER A 168 25.16 19.83 0.23
C SER A 168 25.72 19.76 -1.17
N VAL A 169 26.26 20.87 -1.61
CA VAL A 169 27.38 20.87 -2.52
C VAL A 169 28.40 21.74 -1.79
N PRO A 170 29.68 21.35 -1.72
CA PRO A 170 30.71 22.37 -1.48
C PRO A 170 30.61 23.37 -2.66
N THR A 171 31.09 24.59 -2.47
CA THR A 171 30.91 25.71 -3.42
C THR A 171 31.20 25.31 -4.89
N VAL A 172 30.73 26.08 -5.88
CA VAL A 172 30.94 25.78 -7.32
C VAL A 172 32.42 25.48 -7.62
N ASP A 173 33.35 26.07 -6.86
CA ASP A 173 34.79 25.87 -6.99
C ASP A 173 35.30 24.53 -6.44
N GLU A 174 34.56 23.88 -5.52
CA GLU A 174 34.95 22.65 -4.82
C GLU A 174 34.37 21.36 -5.44
N CYS A 175 33.40 21.46 -6.36
CA CYS A 175 32.80 20.33 -7.05
C CYS A 175 32.87 20.51 -8.58
N GLN A 176 33.82 19.80 -9.21
CA GLN A 176 33.99 19.82 -10.67
C GLN A 176 33.70 18.43 -11.26
N PRO A 177 32.42 18.10 -11.54
CA PRO A 177 32.08 16.80 -12.10
C PRO A 177 32.69 16.65 -13.51
N ALA A 178 33.30 15.49 -13.77
CA ALA A 178 33.94 15.16 -15.04
C ALA A 178 32.96 15.07 -16.22
N LYS A 179 31.66 14.89 -15.95
CA LYS A 179 30.58 14.94 -16.93
C LYS A 179 29.27 15.44 -16.29
N PRO A 180 28.34 16.01 -17.08
CA PRO A 180 27.00 16.34 -16.60
C PRO A 180 26.27 15.11 -16.04
N LEU A 181 25.60 15.28 -14.90
CA LEU A 181 24.82 14.23 -14.23
C LEU A 181 23.37 14.66 -14.08
N SER A 182 22.46 13.69 -14.14
CA SER A 182 21.06 13.92 -13.76
C SER A 182 20.95 13.97 -12.23
N ILE A 183 20.41 15.06 -11.68
CA ILE A 183 20.25 15.23 -10.23
C ILE A 183 18.79 15.53 -9.91
N LEU A 184 18.20 14.73 -9.03
CA LEU A 184 16.89 15.00 -8.43
C LEU A 184 17.06 15.29 -6.93
N ASN A 185 16.63 16.47 -6.51
CA ASN A 185 16.61 16.87 -5.10
C ASN A 185 15.17 16.93 -4.60
N ILE A 186 14.89 16.21 -3.52
CA ILE A 186 13.58 16.17 -2.88
C ILE A 186 13.76 16.63 -1.44
N HIS A 187 13.26 17.82 -1.12
CA HIS A 187 13.37 18.41 0.21
C HIS A 187 12.02 18.90 0.70
N GLY A 188 11.71 18.66 1.98
CA GLY A 188 10.50 19.15 2.61
C GLY A 188 10.67 20.60 3.07
N ASP A 189 9.74 21.47 2.73
CA ASP A 189 9.72 22.88 3.16
C ASP A 189 9.50 23.06 4.68
N GLN A 190 9.03 22.00 5.35
CA GLN A 190 8.87 21.89 6.81
C GLN A 190 9.89 20.95 7.47
N ASP A 191 11.02 20.66 6.82
CA ASP A 191 12.08 19.85 7.43
C ASP A 191 12.73 20.64 8.59
N GLU A 192 12.49 20.21 9.82
CA GLU A 192 13.03 20.81 11.03
C GLU A 192 14.45 20.33 11.40
N ILE A 193 15.03 19.40 10.62
CA ILE A 193 16.35 18.81 10.83
C ILE A 193 17.35 19.47 9.89
N ILE A 194 17.12 19.33 8.58
CA ILE A 194 17.84 20.06 7.54
C ILE A 194 16.86 21.09 6.99
N LEU A 195 17.05 22.36 7.33
CA LEU A 195 16.10 23.39 6.94
C LEU A 195 16.07 23.56 5.42
N TYR A 196 14.87 23.75 4.87
CA TYR A 196 14.69 23.96 3.42
C TYR A 196 15.47 25.16 2.87
N ALA A 197 15.56 26.24 3.66
CA ALA A 197 16.35 27.42 3.32
C ALA A 197 17.86 27.29 3.60
N GLY A 198 18.32 26.08 3.97
CA GLY A 198 19.68 25.83 4.42
C GLY A 198 19.87 26.01 5.93
N GLY A 199 20.88 25.33 6.47
CA GLY A 199 21.20 25.35 7.90
C GLY A 199 20.59 24.20 8.71
N ARG A 200 21.02 24.12 9.98
CA ARG A 200 20.61 23.08 10.94
C ARG A 200 19.42 23.56 11.76
N GLY A 201 18.32 22.83 11.72
CA GLY A 201 17.11 23.22 12.46
C GLY A 201 17.19 22.94 13.97
N PRO A 202 16.26 23.47 14.78
CA PRO A 202 16.25 23.30 16.24
C PRO A 202 16.24 21.83 16.67
N SER A 203 15.63 20.97 15.85
CA SER A 203 15.51 19.54 16.11
C SER A 203 16.81 18.77 15.86
N TRP A 204 17.82 19.37 15.19
CA TRP A 204 19.16 18.81 14.95
C TRP A 204 19.87 18.39 16.24
N LYS A 205 19.81 19.22 17.30
CA LYS A 205 20.46 18.95 18.60
C LYS A 205 19.64 18.02 19.51
N SER A 206 18.36 17.79 19.22
CA SER A 206 17.44 17.05 20.10
C SER A 206 17.19 15.59 19.69
N GLY A 207 17.72 15.14 18.55
CA GLY A 207 17.51 13.78 18.04
C GLY A 207 16.06 13.45 17.65
N LYS A 208 15.19 14.46 17.53
CA LYS A 208 13.82 14.29 17.04
C LYS A 208 13.83 13.97 15.52
N LYS A 209 12.86 13.19 15.05
CA LYS A 209 12.79 12.73 13.65
C LYS A 209 11.82 13.61 12.86
N GLY A 210 12.30 14.19 11.76
CA GLY A 210 11.46 14.93 10.81
C GLY A 210 10.39 14.06 10.11
N PRO A 211 9.44 14.69 9.40
CA PRO A 211 8.34 14.02 8.71
C PRO A 211 8.85 13.07 7.60
N ARG A 212 8.29 11.86 7.54
CA ARG A 212 8.76 10.75 6.67
C ARG A 212 7.94 10.55 5.39
N LYS A 213 7.17 11.55 4.96
CA LYS A 213 6.08 11.40 3.98
C LYS A 213 6.51 11.41 2.50
N HIS A 214 7.82 11.48 2.20
CA HIS A 214 8.32 11.68 0.83
C HIS A 214 9.14 10.51 0.24
N MET A 215 9.31 9.38 0.96
CA MET A 215 10.19 8.30 0.49
C MET A 215 9.57 7.30 -0.49
N ASP A 216 8.24 7.18 -0.52
CA ASP A 216 7.57 6.19 -1.37
C ASP A 216 7.72 6.51 -2.88
N TYR A 217 8.01 7.77 -3.23
CA TYR A 217 7.97 8.29 -4.60
C TYR A 217 9.22 8.05 -5.47
N VAL A 218 10.32 7.56 -4.92
CA VAL A 218 11.63 7.88 -5.52
C VAL A 218 12.24 6.77 -6.38
N LEU A 219 11.97 5.50 -6.09
CA LEU A 219 12.24 4.43 -7.07
C LEU A 219 11.27 4.53 -8.25
N GLU A 220 10.07 5.07 -8.04
CA GLU A 220 9.06 5.36 -9.06
C GLU A 220 9.44 6.50 -10.00
N ILE A 221 10.41 7.35 -9.66
CA ILE A 221 10.91 8.43 -10.55
C ILE A 221 12.24 8.02 -11.22
N LEU A 222 13.08 7.26 -10.51
CA LEU A 222 14.41 6.86 -10.99
C LEU A 222 14.36 5.95 -12.21
N VAL A 223 13.43 5.00 -12.25
CA VAL A 223 13.43 3.99 -13.30
C VAL A 223 12.61 4.37 -14.53
N PRO A 224 11.55 5.20 -14.44
CA PRO A 224 10.97 5.81 -15.65
C PRO A 224 11.89 6.74 -16.42
N CYS A 225 12.91 7.31 -15.78
CA CYS A 225 13.97 8.00 -16.51
C CYS A 225 14.96 7.04 -17.21
N ALA A 226 14.90 5.73 -16.91
CA ALA A 226 15.79 4.69 -17.47
C ALA A 226 15.05 3.61 -18.30
N LEU A 227 13.72 3.51 -18.20
CA LEU A 227 12.82 2.69 -19.00
C LEU A 227 12.07 3.63 -19.95
N GLY A 228 12.37 3.51 -21.24
CA GLY A 228 11.85 4.40 -22.27
C GLY A 228 10.34 4.23 -22.49
N PHE A 229 9.53 4.98 -21.74
CA PHE A 229 8.14 5.20 -22.10
C PHE A 229 8.07 5.85 -23.47
N GLN A 230 7.19 5.34 -24.34
CA GLN A 230 6.83 6.07 -25.56
C GLN A 230 5.88 7.19 -25.17
N VAL A 231 6.45 8.36 -24.89
CA VAL A 231 5.69 9.61 -24.85
C VAL A 231 5.54 10.10 -26.27
N THR A 232 4.33 10.00 -26.80
CA THR A 232 3.98 10.61 -28.07
C THR A 232 3.17 11.87 -27.83
N THR A 233 3.28 12.83 -28.75
CA THR A 233 2.37 13.98 -28.79
C THR A 233 1.35 13.63 -29.87
N LEU A 234 0.09 13.42 -29.51
CA LEU A 234 -0.99 13.52 -30.49
C LEU A 234 -0.98 14.97 -30.99
N GLY A 235 -1.08 15.17 -32.30
CA GLY A 235 -0.78 16.44 -32.98
C GLY A 235 -1.53 17.64 -32.40
N GLU A 236 -1.12 18.86 -32.74
CA GLU A 236 -1.78 20.09 -32.28
C GLU A 236 -3.24 20.18 -32.75
N THR A 237 -4.15 19.47 -32.08
CA THR A 237 -5.58 19.56 -32.35
C THR A 237 -6.07 20.91 -31.84
N LEU A 238 -6.58 21.75 -32.75
CA LEU A 238 -7.01 23.12 -32.44
C LEU A 238 -5.90 23.98 -31.77
N GLY A 239 -4.64 23.78 -32.14
CA GLY A 239 -3.50 24.58 -31.63
C GLY A 239 -3.14 24.31 -30.17
N ARG A 240 -3.55 23.17 -29.61
CA ARG A 240 -3.27 22.75 -28.23
C ARG A 240 -2.56 21.41 -28.22
N SER A 241 -1.61 21.26 -27.29
CA SER A 241 -0.84 20.02 -27.14
C SER A 241 -1.46 19.06 -26.14
N ALA A 242 -1.39 17.76 -26.44
CA ALA A 242 -1.71 16.69 -25.52
C ALA A 242 -0.52 15.73 -25.39
N ARG A 243 -0.23 15.30 -24.16
CA ARG A 243 0.74 14.23 -23.90
C ARG A 243 0.01 12.91 -23.92
N THR A 244 0.57 11.91 -24.59
CA THR A 244 0.03 10.56 -24.62
C THR A 244 1.06 9.60 -24.04
N LEU A 245 0.61 8.76 -23.11
CA LEU A 245 1.38 7.64 -22.59
C LEU A 245 0.76 6.34 -23.09
N LEU A 246 1.62 5.50 -23.66
CA LEU A 246 1.30 4.16 -24.10
C LEU A 246 1.88 3.15 -23.12
N PRO A 247 1.21 2.00 -22.93
CA PRO A 247 1.76 0.93 -22.11
C PRO A 247 3.00 0.32 -22.79
N GLU A 248 3.95 -0.14 -21.99
CA GLU A 248 5.19 -0.75 -22.47
C GLU A 248 4.90 -1.93 -23.41
N GLY A 249 5.66 -2.02 -24.51
CA GLY A 249 5.47 -3.04 -25.53
C GLY A 249 4.15 -2.94 -26.31
N TYR A 250 3.46 -1.80 -26.25
CA TYR A 250 2.31 -1.54 -27.11
C TYR A 250 2.68 -1.73 -28.58
N ALA A 251 1.88 -2.53 -29.30
CA ALA A 251 2.03 -2.79 -30.72
C ALA A 251 0.75 -2.36 -31.44
N GLU A 252 0.88 -1.80 -32.65
CA GLU A 252 -0.25 -1.30 -33.44
C GLU A 252 -1.32 -2.38 -33.75
N ASN A 253 -0.96 -3.66 -33.67
CA ASN A 253 -1.85 -4.81 -33.87
C ASN A 253 -2.30 -5.50 -32.55
N ALA A 254 -2.18 -4.84 -31.40
CA ALA A 254 -2.61 -5.38 -30.12
C ALA A 254 -4.15 -5.39 -29.96
N ASP A 255 -4.65 -6.24 -29.05
CA ASP A 255 -6.07 -6.25 -28.67
C ASP A 255 -6.56 -4.85 -28.24
N PRO A 256 -7.82 -4.48 -28.54
CA PRO A 256 -8.35 -3.18 -28.14
C PRO A 256 -8.22 -2.93 -26.64
N ILE A 257 -7.59 -1.83 -26.25
CA ILE A 257 -7.38 -1.43 -24.85
C ILE A 257 -8.19 -0.18 -24.47
N PRO A 258 -8.41 0.08 -23.16
CA PRO A 258 -9.11 1.28 -22.72
C PRO A 258 -8.37 2.58 -23.08
N LEU A 259 -9.14 3.65 -23.21
CA LEU A 259 -8.64 5.02 -23.33
C LEU A 259 -9.04 5.83 -22.11
N VAL A 260 -8.09 6.53 -21.49
CA VAL A 260 -8.33 7.40 -20.33
C VAL A 260 -7.83 8.81 -20.61
N GLY A 261 -8.72 9.80 -20.51
CA GLY A 261 -8.38 11.23 -20.56
C GLY A 261 -8.24 11.83 -19.15
N ALA A 262 -7.17 12.61 -18.90
CA ALA A 262 -6.90 13.24 -17.61
C ALA A 262 -6.82 14.77 -17.71
N LEU A 263 -7.87 15.45 -17.23
CA LEU A 263 -8.04 16.90 -17.33
C LEU A 263 -7.48 17.62 -16.09
N HIS A 264 -6.49 18.47 -16.31
CA HIS A 264 -5.81 19.20 -15.24
C HIS A 264 -6.67 20.30 -14.60
N GLY A 265 -6.33 20.71 -13.37
CA GLY A 265 -6.98 21.85 -12.70
C GLY A 265 -6.54 23.21 -13.21
N TYR A 266 -7.17 24.28 -12.72
CA TYR A 266 -6.79 25.66 -13.06
C TYR A 266 -5.35 25.93 -12.61
N THR A 267 -4.58 26.66 -13.43
CA THR A 267 -3.14 26.95 -13.23
C THR A 267 -2.18 25.76 -13.36
N GLN A 268 -2.69 24.57 -13.68
CA GLN A 268 -1.90 23.37 -13.91
C GLN A 268 -1.72 23.12 -15.41
N ASP A 269 -1.01 22.05 -15.78
CA ASP A 269 -0.82 21.62 -17.15
C ASP A 269 -0.75 20.09 -17.21
N ALA A 270 -0.61 19.55 -18.42
CA ALA A 270 -0.52 18.11 -18.67
C ALA A 270 0.61 17.44 -17.85
N ALA A 271 1.79 18.06 -17.79
CA ALA A 271 2.94 17.50 -17.06
C ALA A 271 2.70 17.49 -15.54
N ARG A 272 2.05 18.53 -15.03
CA ARG A 272 1.66 18.59 -13.62
C ARG A 272 0.62 17.53 -13.30
N MET A 273 -0.36 17.33 -14.17
CA MET A 273 -1.40 16.32 -14.00
C MET A 273 -0.81 14.91 -14.02
N GLU A 274 0.10 14.62 -14.96
CA GLU A 274 0.86 13.37 -15.06
C GLU A 274 1.56 13.02 -13.73
N SER A 275 2.28 14.00 -13.16
CA SER A 275 2.97 13.86 -11.87
C SER A 275 2.02 13.62 -10.70
N LEU A 276 0.82 14.22 -10.72
CA LEU A 276 -0.14 14.11 -9.64
C LEU A 276 -0.85 12.76 -9.60
N ILE A 277 -1.03 12.13 -10.76
CA ILE A 277 -1.76 10.87 -10.89
C ILE A 277 -0.82 9.66 -10.99
N ARG A 278 0.50 9.86 -11.02
CA ARG A 278 1.49 8.78 -11.28
C ARG A 278 1.22 8.07 -12.61
N GLY A 279 0.95 8.85 -13.67
CA GLY A 279 0.48 8.37 -14.98
C GLY A 279 1.24 7.15 -15.54
N PRO A 280 2.58 7.18 -15.64
CA PRO A 280 3.37 6.06 -16.16
C PRO A 280 3.16 4.74 -15.42
N HIS A 281 3.06 4.78 -14.08
CA HIS A 281 2.91 3.61 -13.23
C HIS A 281 1.62 2.83 -13.54
N PHE A 282 0.52 3.54 -13.72
CA PHE A 282 -0.80 2.94 -13.91
C PHE A 282 -1.06 2.53 -15.36
N VAL A 283 -0.50 3.26 -16.33
CA VAL A 283 -0.59 2.93 -17.76
C VAL A 283 -0.05 1.52 -18.04
N ASP A 284 1.10 1.15 -17.48
CA ASP A 284 1.67 -0.19 -17.64
C ASP A 284 0.95 -1.25 -16.82
N ALA A 285 0.78 -0.98 -15.52
CA ALA A 285 0.19 -1.95 -14.60
C ALA A 285 -1.22 -2.37 -15.02
N LEU A 286 -1.93 -1.51 -15.75
CA LEU A 286 -3.34 -1.67 -16.05
C LEU A 286 -3.66 -1.57 -17.54
N ARG A 287 -2.64 -1.49 -18.39
CA ARG A 287 -2.72 -1.67 -19.85
C ARG A 287 -3.78 -0.79 -20.54
N PHE A 288 -3.68 0.53 -20.43
CA PHE A 288 -4.55 1.49 -21.13
C PHE A 288 -3.77 2.64 -21.75
N VAL A 289 -4.36 3.34 -22.74
CA VAL A 289 -3.80 4.58 -23.30
C VAL A 289 -4.22 5.76 -22.44
N LEU A 290 -3.25 6.57 -21.99
CA LEU A 290 -3.52 7.78 -21.20
C LEU A 290 -3.26 9.04 -22.03
N ILE A 291 -4.26 9.90 -22.15
CA ILE A 291 -4.13 11.23 -22.78
C ILE A 291 -4.26 12.32 -21.72
N LEU A 292 -3.26 13.20 -21.69
CA LEU A 292 -3.15 14.36 -20.82
C LEU A 292 -3.17 15.63 -21.67
N PRO A 293 -4.36 16.17 -21.97
CA PRO A 293 -4.46 17.36 -22.80
C PRO A 293 -4.17 18.64 -22.01
N ASN A 294 -3.57 19.63 -22.67
CA ASN A 294 -3.48 20.99 -22.14
C ASN A 294 -4.72 21.82 -22.48
N GLY A 295 -5.27 22.50 -21.47
CA GLY A 295 -6.22 23.59 -21.63
C GLY A 295 -5.57 24.86 -22.19
N LEU A 296 -6.42 25.83 -22.55
CA LEU A 296 -5.98 27.14 -23.05
C LEU A 296 -5.29 27.96 -21.99
N LYS A 297 -4.40 28.87 -22.40
CA LYS A 297 -3.78 29.87 -21.53
C LYS A 297 -4.66 31.11 -21.44
N ASP A 298 -4.82 31.65 -20.24
CA ASP A 298 -5.37 32.98 -20.05
C ASP A 298 -4.34 34.10 -20.31
N THR A 299 -4.76 35.35 -20.13
CA THR A 299 -3.90 36.53 -20.30
C THR A 299 -2.70 36.57 -19.34
N ALA A 300 -2.76 35.81 -18.23
CA ALA A 300 -1.67 35.64 -17.27
C ALA A 300 -0.84 34.37 -17.57
N GLY A 301 -1.09 33.69 -18.69
CA GLY A 301 -0.38 32.48 -19.11
C GLY A 301 -0.79 31.20 -18.36
N LYS A 302 -1.81 31.24 -17.49
CA LYS A 302 -2.26 30.08 -16.71
C LYS A 302 -3.25 29.26 -17.51
N ARG A 303 -3.14 27.93 -17.44
CA ARG A 303 -4.05 27.08 -18.21
C ARG A 303 -5.38 26.86 -17.50
N TYR A 304 -6.44 26.75 -18.30
CA TYR A 304 -7.81 26.50 -17.84
C TYR A 304 -8.65 25.79 -18.91
N TRP A 305 -9.80 25.28 -18.46
CA TRP A 305 -10.89 24.74 -19.28
C TRP A 305 -12.12 25.64 -19.17
N ASN A 306 -12.73 25.97 -20.31
CA ASN A 306 -14.05 26.55 -20.46
C ASN A 306 -15.15 25.51 -20.12
N ALA A 307 -15.26 25.18 -18.84
CA ALA A 307 -16.06 24.05 -18.40
C ALA A 307 -17.58 24.32 -18.31
N THR A 308 -18.05 25.32 -17.56
CA THR A 308 -19.48 25.68 -17.47
C THR A 308 -19.63 27.18 -17.16
N GLN A 309 -20.86 27.70 -17.18
CA GLN A 309 -21.13 29.10 -16.77
C GLN A 309 -20.81 29.37 -15.29
N ASP A 310 -21.00 28.39 -14.41
CA ASP A 310 -20.80 28.53 -12.95
C ASP A 310 -19.32 28.40 -12.54
N CYS A 311 -18.65 27.45 -13.18
CA CYS A 311 -17.20 27.38 -13.31
C CYS A 311 -16.88 26.45 -14.49
N CYS A 312 -16.04 26.81 -15.44
CA CYS A 312 -14.98 27.79 -15.35
C CYS A 312 -14.83 28.58 -16.66
N ASN A 313 -15.93 29.15 -17.17
CA ASN A 313 -15.91 30.13 -18.26
C ASN A 313 -15.42 31.52 -17.80
N PHE A 314 -14.26 31.56 -17.14
CA PHE A 314 -13.73 32.77 -16.48
C PHE A 314 -13.53 33.95 -17.44
N TYR A 315 -13.33 33.66 -18.72
CA TYR A 315 -12.94 34.65 -19.73
C TYR A 315 -14.03 34.90 -20.77
N LYS A 316 -15.21 34.25 -20.66
CA LYS A 316 -16.26 34.27 -21.69
C LYS A 316 -15.69 34.02 -23.09
N ALA A 317 -14.67 33.17 -23.14
CA ALA A 317 -13.96 32.91 -24.38
C ALA A 317 -14.83 31.99 -25.23
N ASP A 318 -15.03 32.36 -26.49
CA ASP A 318 -15.72 31.52 -27.48
C ASP A 318 -14.78 30.38 -27.93
N VAL A 319 -14.61 29.42 -27.03
CA VAL A 319 -13.63 28.34 -27.16
C VAL A 319 -14.32 27.00 -27.03
N ASP A 320 -14.12 26.18 -28.06
CA ASP A 320 -14.61 24.82 -28.13
C ASP A 320 -13.65 23.81 -27.47
N ASP A 321 -13.77 23.67 -26.15
CA ASP A 321 -13.03 22.65 -25.38
C ASP A 321 -13.61 21.24 -25.56
N VAL A 322 -14.91 21.14 -25.85
CA VAL A 322 -15.59 19.86 -26.07
C VAL A 322 -15.14 19.26 -27.40
N GLY A 323 -15.13 20.07 -28.46
CA GLY A 323 -14.61 19.67 -29.77
C GLY A 323 -13.13 19.30 -29.73
N TYR A 324 -12.33 19.97 -28.90
CA TYR A 324 -10.92 19.59 -28.70
C TYR A 324 -10.77 18.20 -28.08
N VAL A 325 -11.47 17.93 -26.97
CA VAL A 325 -11.39 16.60 -26.33
C VAL A 325 -11.97 15.52 -27.25
N LYS A 326 -13.06 15.81 -27.98
CA LYS A 326 -13.63 14.91 -28.99
C LYS A 326 -12.62 14.63 -30.11
N GLY A 327 -11.92 15.65 -30.59
CA GLY A 327 -10.86 15.52 -31.59
C GLY A 327 -9.75 14.59 -31.13
N LEU A 328 -9.28 14.76 -29.88
CA LEU A 328 -8.27 13.88 -29.29
C LEU A 328 -8.73 12.42 -29.14
N ILE A 329 -9.99 12.19 -28.74
CA ILE A 329 -10.56 10.83 -28.70
C ILE A 329 -10.57 10.21 -30.10
N SER A 330 -10.96 10.99 -31.12
CA SER A 330 -11.02 10.53 -32.51
C SER A 330 -9.63 10.24 -33.08
N GLU A 331 -8.65 11.10 -32.78
CA GLU A 331 -7.24 10.92 -33.16
C GLU A 331 -6.66 9.67 -32.47
N ALA A 332 -6.94 9.47 -31.19
CA ALA A 332 -6.50 8.31 -30.44
C ALA A 332 -7.07 6.99 -30.97
N ARG A 333 -8.35 6.97 -31.37
CA ARG A 333 -8.97 5.79 -32.00
C ARG A 333 -8.43 5.50 -33.40
N THR A 334 -7.85 6.48 -34.06
CA THR A 334 -7.20 6.31 -35.37
C THR A 334 -5.75 5.85 -35.20
N ALA A 335 -5.05 6.39 -34.21
CA ALA A 335 -3.65 6.08 -33.93
C ALA A 335 -3.45 4.77 -33.16
N TYR A 336 -4.44 4.34 -32.37
CA TYR A 336 -4.31 3.22 -31.44
C TYR A 336 -5.53 2.28 -31.49
N SER A 337 -5.32 1.01 -31.17
CA SER A 337 -6.34 -0.03 -31.00
C SER A 337 -7.10 0.23 -29.70
N ILE A 338 -8.08 1.14 -29.77
CA ILE A 338 -8.92 1.55 -28.64
C ILE A 338 -10.25 0.82 -28.66
N ASP A 339 -10.66 0.28 -27.52
CA ASP A 339 -12.01 -0.22 -27.35
C ASP A 339 -13.01 0.96 -27.23
N PRO A 340 -13.94 1.13 -28.18
CA PRO A 340 -14.88 2.25 -28.17
C PRO A 340 -15.84 2.22 -26.98
N ASN A 341 -16.01 1.08 -26.31
CA ASN A 341 -16.85 0.94 -25.13
C ASN A 341 -16.11 1.21 -23.81
N ARG A 342 -14.78 1.44 -23.86
CA ARG A 342 -13.93 1.68 -22.68
C ARG A 342 -13.17 3.00 -22.81
N VAL A 343 -13.91 4.08 -23.02
CA VAL A 343 -13.37 5.45 -23.06
C VAL A 343 -13.80 6.22 -21.81
N TYR A 344 -12.85 6.61 -20.98
CA TYR A 344 -13.09 7.28 -19.70
C TYR A 344 -12.42 8.64 -19.66
N VAL A 345 -13.03 9.59 -18.93
CA VAL A 345 -12.41 10.89 -18.68
C VAL A 345 -12.49 11.21 -17.21
N PHE A 346 -11.39 11.68 -16.62
CA PHE A 346 -11.44 12.24 -15.29
C PHE A 346 -10.80 13.61 -15.21
N GLY A 347 -11.19 14.38 -14.21
CA GLY A 347 -10.71 15.73 -14.03
C GLY A 347 -10.53 16.12 -12.59
N PHE A 348 -9.59 17.03 -12.36
CA PHE A 348 -9.35 17.64 -11.05
C PHE A 348 -9.72 19.12 -11.06
N SER A 349 -10.46 19.58 -10.06
CA SER A 349 -10.90 20.98 -9.91
C SER A 349 -11.53 21.49 -11.20
N ASN A 350 -11.00 22.54 -11.84
CA ASN A 350 -11.48 23.03 -13.16
C ASN A 350 -11.66 21.92 -14.21
N GLY A 351 -10.75 20.93 -14.28
CA GLY A 351 -10.88 19.79 -15.18
C GLY A 351 -12.05 18.85 -14.79
N ALA A 352 -12.43 18.80 -13.53
CA ALA A 352 -13.58 18.03 -13.05
C ALA A 352 -14.91 18.63 -13.53
N PHE A 353 -15.05 19.96 -13.52
CA PHE A 353 -16.18 20.64 -14.16
C PHE A 353 -16.24 20.31 -15.66
N MET A 354 -15.07 20.27 -16.32
CA MET A 354 -15.00 19.91 -17.72
C MET A 354 -15.42 18.46 -17.95
N ALA A 355 -15.01 17.53 -17.09
CA ALA A 355 -15.43 16.13 -17.16
C ALA A 355 -16.96 16.00 -17.11
N HIS A 356 -17.64 16.74 -16.24
CA HIS A 356 -19.10 16.79 -16.22
C HIS A 356 -19.71 17.36 -17.50
N ARG A 357 -19.16 18.45 -18.05
CA ARG A 357 -19.62 18.97 -19.35
C ARG A 357 -19.48 17.93 -20.46
N LEU A 358 -18.36 17.22 -20.50
CA LEU A 358 -18.14 16.12 -21.45
C LEU A 358 -19.11 14.96 -21.24
N ALA A 359 -19.51 14.66 -20.00
CA ALA A 359 -20.54 13.68 -19.73
C ALA A 359 -21.89 14.07 -20.34
N CYS A 360 -22.25 15.36 -20.34
CA CYS A 360 -23.46 15.85 -21.00
C CYS A 360 -23.32 15.78 -22.53
N GLU A 361 -22.30 16.42 -23.08
CA GLU A 361 -22.18 16.69 -24.53
C GLU A 361 -21.56 15.53 -25.33
N LEU A 362 -20.72 14.69 -24.70
CA LEU A 362 -20.03 13.54 -25.30
C LEU A 362 -20.41 12.20 -24.66
N SER A 363 -21.55 12.10 -23.98
CA SER A 363 -22.06 10.83 -23.41
C SER A 363 -22.07 9.67 -24.40
N HIS A 364 -22.26 9.92 -25.70
CA HIS A 364 -22.20 8.89 -26.75
C HIS A 364 -20.79 8.32 -26.96
N GLU A 365 -19.74 9.11 -26.70
CA GLU A 365 -18.33 8.73 -26.87
C GLU A 365 -17.72 8.10 -25.61
N LEU A 366 -18.32 8.34 -24.45
CA LEU A 366 -17.76 7.99 -23.15
C LEU A 366 -18.46 6.77 -22.53
N ALA A 367 -17.70 6.04 -21.72
CA ALA A 367 -18.16 4.93 -20.88
C ALA A 367 -18.37 5.37 -19.43
N GLY A 368 -17.58 6.34 -18.96
CA GLY A 368 -17.74 6.94 -17.64
C GLY A 368 -16.85 8.14 -17.39
N ILE A 369 -17.18 8.91 -16.36
CA ILE A 369 -16.34 10.01 -15.89
C ILE A 369 -16.03 9.95 -14.39
N VAL A 370 -14.91 10.57 -14.01
CA VAL A 370 -14.58 10.83 -12.60
C VAL A 370 -14.30 12.30 -12.35
N SER A 371 -14.96 12.84 -11.34
CA SER A 371 -14.84 14.24 -10.96
C SER A 371 -14.20 14.36 -9.59
N ILE A 372 -13.08 15.07 -9.47
CA ILE A 372 -12.36 15.26 -8.21
C ILE A 372 -12.34 16.75 -7.84
N ALA A 373 -12.81 17.08 -6.65
CA ALA A 373 -12.82 18.45 -6.13
C ALA A 373 -13.45 19.44 -7.12
N GLY A 374 -14.53 19.02 -7.78
CA GLY A 374 -15.31 19.82 -8.72
C GLY A 374 -16.65 19.11 -8.95
N SER A 375 -17.71 19.88 -9.08
CA SER A 375 -19.04 19.35 -9.34
C SER A 375 -19.87 20.46 -9.98
N SER A 376 -20.36 20.19 -11.18
CA SER A 376 -21.33 21.03 -11.85
C SER A 376 -22.13 20.17 -12.81
N VAL A 377 -23.44 20.26 -12.73
CA VAL A 377 -24.30 19.87 -13.83
C VAL A 377 -25.01 21.18 -14.20
N PRO A 378 -24.86 21.71 -15.43
CA PRO A 378 -25.81 22.70 -15.91
C PRO A 378 -27.17 22.02 -15.78
N THR A 379 -28.17 22.73 -15.24
CA THR A 379 -29.45 22.22 -14.71
C THR A 379 -30.02 20.98 -15.43
N VAL A 380 -30.88 20.18 -14.80
CA VAL A 380 -31.45 18.95 -15.43
C VAL A 380 -32.01 19.20 -16.85
N ASP A 381 -32.47 20.42 -17.13
CA ASP A 381 -32.97 20.85 -18.43
C ASP A 381 -31.86 21.13 -19.48
N GLU A 382 -30.63 21.46 -19.06
CA GLU A 382 -29.48 21.80 -19.90
C GLU A 382 -28.55 20.61 -20.20
N CYS A 383 -28.61 19.53 -19.43
CA CYS A 383 -27.79 18.33 -19.63
C CYS A 383 -28.63 17.11 -20.02
N GLN A 384 -28.67 16.79 -21.31
CA GLN A 384 -29.36 15.60 -21.84
C GLN A 384 -28.36 14.60 -22.44
N PRO A 385 -27.80 13.69 -21.63
CA PRO A 385 -26.86 12.70 -22.15
C PRO A 385 -27.57 11.72 -23.10
N ALA A 386 -26.92 11.41 -24.21
CA ALA A 386 -27.41 10.49 -25.24
C ALA A 386 -27.57 9.04 -24.75
N LYS A 387 -26.86 8.66 -23.67
CA LYS A 387 -26.99 7.38 -22.96
C LYS A 387 -26.68 7.54 -21.47
N PRO A 388 -27.18 6.63 -20.61
CA PRO A 388 -26.73 6.55 -19.22
C PRO A 388 -25.21 6.42 -19.15
N LEU A 389 -24.58 7.22 -18.30
CA LEU A 389 -23.13 7.28 -18.15
C LEU A 389 -22.75 7.05 -16.68
N SER A 390 -21.71 6.24 -16.44
CA SER A 390 -21.19 6.00 -15.09
C SER A 390 -20.43 7.23 -14.60
N ILE A 391 -20.77 7.73 -13.41
CA ILE A 391 -20.15 8.93 -12.81
C ILE A 391 -19.70 8.60 -11.39
N LEU A 392 -18.44 8.87 -11.07
CA LEU A 392 -17.94 8.87 -9.70
C LEU A 392 -17.44 10.27 -9.32
N ASN A 393 -18.00 10.81 -8.23
CA ASN A 393 -17.62 12.11 -7.68
C ASN A 393 -16.82 11.92 -6.39
N ILE A 394 -15.65 12.55 -6.33
CA ILE A 394 -14.76 12.53 -5.17
C ILE A 394 -14.61 13.97 -4.68
N HIS A 395 -15.23 14.29 -3.56
CA HIS A 395 -15.21 15.64 -2.99
C HIS A 395 -14.88 15.62 -1.51
N GLY A 396 -14.04 16.56 -1.07
CA GLY A 396 -13.68 16.69 0.35
C GLY A 396 -14.71 17.55 1.09
N ASP A 397 -15.17 17.08 2.25
CA ASP A 397 -16.08 17.83 3.15
C ASP A 397 -15.42 19.10 3.74
N GLN A 398 -14.08 19.16 3.72
CA GLN A 398 -13.27 20.30 4.16
C GLN A 398 -12.65 21.10 2.99
N ASP A 399 -13.17 20.96 1.77
CA ASP A 399 -12.70 21.77 0.65
C ASP A 399 -13.13 23.24 0.83
N GLU A 400 -12.14 24.14 0.99
CA GLU A 400 -12.36 25.57 1.20
C GLU A 400 -12.43 26.39 -0.10
N ILE A 401 -12.21 25.75 -1.26
CA ILE A 401 -12.27 26.37 -2.58
C ILE A 401 -13.63 26.08 -3.20
N ILE A 402 -13.96 24.80 -3.39
CA ILE A 402 -15.27 24.36 -3.86
C ILE A 402 -15.94 23.66 -2.70
N LEU A 403 -16.95 24.28 -2.11
CA LEU A 403 -17.56 23.76 -0.89
C LEU A 403 -18.31 22.46 -1.18
N TYR A 404 -18.23 21.51 -0.26
CA TYR A 404 -18.99 20.25 -0.34
C TYR A 404 -20.50 20.47 -0.43
N ALA A 405 -21.03 21.46 0.31
CA ALA A 405 -22.44 21.83 0.27
C ALA A 405 -22.84 22.66 -0.98
N GLY A 406 -21.92 22.83 -1.93
CA GLY A 406 -22.08 23.71 -3.09
C GLY A 406 -21.66 25.15 -2.80
N GLY A 407 -21.30 25.87 -3.87
CA GLY A 407 -20.85 27.25 -3.81
C GLY A 407 -19.33 27.44 -3.69
N ARG A 408 -18.91 28.71 -3.75
CA ARG A 408 -17.50 29.13 -3.72
C ARG A 408 -17.07 29.41 -2.28
N GLY A 409 -16.03 28.74 -1.82
CA GLY A 409 -15.53 28.90 -0.46
C GLY A 409 -14.69 30.17 -0.24
N PRO A 410 -14.35 30.50 1.02
CA PRO A 410 -13.60 31.72 1.36
C PRO A 410 -12.24 31.80 0.67
N SER A 411 -11.64 30.65 0.38
CA SER A 411 -10.32 30.54 -0.25
C SER A 411 -10.37 30.73 -1.78
N TRP A 412 -11.56 30.76 -2.39
CA TRP A 412 -11.77 30.97 -3.83
C TRP A 412 -11.14 32.28 -4.35
N LYS A 413 -11.31 33.39 -3.62
CA LYS A 413 -10.79 34.72 -4.02
C LYS A 413 -9.35 34.99 -3.58
N SER A 414 -8.80 34.19 -2.66
CA SER A 414 -7.47 34.44 -2.06
C SER A 414 -6.32 33.70 -2.75
N GLY A 415 -6.62 32.80 -3.70
CA GLY A 415 -5.61 31.97 -4.37
C GLY A 415 -4.91 30.96 -3.45
N LYS A 416 -5.41 30.75 -2.22
CA LYS A 416 -4.89 29.75 -1.29
C LYS A 416 -5.26 28.34 -1.76
N LYS A 417 -4.28 27.43 -1.73
CA LYS A 417 -4.44 26.04 -2.19
C LYS A 417 -5.10 25.20 -1.09
N GLY A 418 -6.21 24.53 -1.40
CA GLY A 418 -6.90 23.61 -0.50
C GLY A 418 -6.11 22.31 -0.22
N PRO A 419 -6.57 21.48 0.73
CA PRO A 419 -5.92 20.24 1.13
C PRO A 419 -5.90 19.20 -0.01
N ARG A 420 -4.70 18.74 -0.40
CA ARG A 420 -4.45 17.89 -1.59
C ARG A 420 -4.54 16.37 -1.36
N LYS A 421 -5.24 15.90 -0.34
CA LYS A 421 -5.14 14.50 0.15
C LYS A 421 -5.86 13.42 -0.70
N HIS A 422 -6.47 13.79 -1.83
CA HIS A 422 -7.42 12.91 -2.53
C HIS A 422 -6.95 12.37 -3.91
N MET A 423 -5.78 12.79 -4.42
CA MET A 423 -5.37 12.45 -5.79
C MET A 423 -4.75 11.06 -5.95
N ASP A 424 -4.09 10.54 -4.90
CA ASP A 424 -3.33 9.29 -4.97
C ASP A 424 -4.22 8.04 -5.22
N TYR A 425 -5.53 8.14 -4.96
CA TYR A 425 -6.49 7.02 -5.03
C TYR A 425 -7.22 6.91 -6.37
N VAL A 426 -7.06 7.86 -7.29
CA VAL A 426 -7.96 8.04 -8.43
C VAL A 426 -7.80 6.92 -9.46
N LEU A 427 -6.56 6.58 -9.83
CA LEU A 427 -6.31 5.47 -10.76
C LEU A 427 -6.42 4.10 -10.06
N GLU A 428 -6.26 4.04 -8.74
CA GLU A 428 -6.59 2.85 -7.95
C GLU A 428 -8.10 2.56 -7.89
N ILE A 429 -8.97 3.56 -8.15
CA ILE A 429 -10.44 3.42 -8.15
C ILE A 429 -11.03 3.35 -9.57
N LEU A 430 -10.51 4.15 -10.51
CA LEU A 430 -10.97 4.19 -11.91
C LEU A 430 -10.72 2.88 -12.64
N VAL A 431 -9.62 2.22 -12.30
CA VAL A 431 -9.11 1.14 -13.11
C VAL A 431 -9.66 -0.23 -12.69
N PRO A 432 -10.12 -0.43 -11.44
CA PRO A 432 -11.09 -1.46 -11.17
C PRO A 432 -12.32 -1.43 -12.09
N CYS A 433 -12.86 -0.24 -12.39
CA CYS A 433 -13.97 -0.12 -13.35
C CYS A 433 -13.56 -0.35 -14.82
N ALA A 434 -12.29 -0.14 -15.19
CA ALA A 434 -11.78 -0.31 -16.56
C ALA A 434 -11.14 -1.70 -16.83
N LEU A 435 -10.73 -2.42 -15.78
CA LEU A 435 -10.17 -3.78 -15.79
C LEU A 435 -11.16 -4.86 -15.32
N GLY A 436 -12.34 -4.47 -14.82
CA GLY A 436 -13.32 -5.43 -14.32
C GLY A 436 -13.09 -5.91 -12.88
N PHE A 437 -12.30 -5.22 -12.06
CA PHE A 437 -12.36 -5.44 -10.60
C PHE A 437 -13.64 -4.82 -10.05
N GLN A 438 -14.50 -5.65 -9.49
CA GLN A 438 -15.70 -5.20 -8.81
C GLN A 438 -15.37 -4.89 -7.35
N VAL A 439 -15.08 -3.61 -7.04
CA VAL A 439 -15.18 -3.11 -5.67
C VAL A 439 -16.63 -2.73 -5.45
N THR A 440 -17.30 -3.45 -4.57
CA THR A 440 -18.70 -3.19 -4.24
C THR A 440 -18.80 -2.82 -2.76
N THR A 441 -19.83 -2.05 -2.43
CA THR A 441 -20.32 -1.94 -1.08
C THR A 441 -21.51 -2.87 -0.95
N LEU A 442 -21.45 -3.81 -0.01
CA LEU A 442 -22.69 -4.44 0.46
C LEU A 442 -23.48 -3.36 1.23
N GLY A 443 -24.79 -3.31 0.95
CA GLY A 443 -25.76 -2.34 1.41
C GLY A 443 -25.84 -2.28 2.93
N GLU A 444 -26.46 -1.22 3.44
CA GLU A 444 -26.50 -0.87 4.86
C GLU A 444 -27.25 -1.89 5.72
N THR A 445 -26.65 -3.06 5.94
CA THR A 445 -27.11 -3.99 6.97
C THR A 445 -27.01 -3.27 8.31
N LEU A 446 -28.16 -2.97 8.92
CA LEU A 446 -28.26 -2.20 10.17
C LEU A 446 -27.60 -0.80 10.09
N GLY A 447 -27.68 -0.11 8.94
CA GLY A 447 -27.15 1.27 8.80
C GLY A 447 -25.62 1.36 8.68
N ARG A 448 -24.95 0.25 8.35
CA ARG A 448 -23.48 0.16 8.28
C ARG A 448 -23.05 -0.48 6.97
N SER A 449 -22.13 0.18 6.26
CA SER A 449 -21.55 -0.35 5.02
C SER A 449 -20.25 -1.11 5.28
N ALA A 450 -20.00 -2.12 4.44
CA ALA A 450 -18.77 -2.89 4.42
C ALA A 450 -18.11 -2.80 3.04
N ARG A 451 -16.78 -2.63 3.02
CA ARG A 451 -16.01 -2.69 1.77
C ARG A 451 -15.84 -4.15 1.37
N THR A 452 -16.14 -4.48 0.12
CA THR A 452 -15.97 -5.83 -0.42
C THR A 452 -14.90 -5.82 -1.51
N LEU A 453 -13.99 -6.79 -1.45
CA LEU A 453 -13.01 -7.06 -2.50
C LEU A 453 -13.36 -8.41 -3.13
N LEU A 454 -13.52 -8.38 -4.46
CA LEU A 454 -13.74 -9.55 -5.29
C LEU A 454 -12.45 -9.86 -6.06
N PRO A 455 -12.15 -11.13 -6.31
CA PRO A 455 -10.95 -11.49 -7.03
C PRO A 455 -11.11 -11.19 -8.52
N GLU A 456 -10.01 -10.91 -9.20
CA GLU A 456 -9.97 -10.53 -10.62
C GLU A 456 -10.72 -11.55 -11.51
N GLY A 457 -11.49 -11.07 -12.48
CA GLY A 457 -12.27 -11.94 -13.38
C GLY A 457 -13.39 -12.73 -12.68
N TYR A 458 -13.81 -12.33 -11.48
CA TYR A 458 -14.98 -12.90 -10.82
C TYR A 458 -16.23 -12.69 -11.70
N ALA A 459 -16.94 -13.79 -12.00
CA ALA A 459 -18.20 -13.79 -12.72
C ALA A 459 -19.30 -14.36 -11.82
N GLU A 460 -20.52 -13.83 -11.90
CA GLU A 460 -21.65 -14.28 -11.08
C GLU A 460 -21.99 -15.77 -11.27
N ASN A 461 -21.63 -16.34 -12.42
CA ASN A 461 -21.80 -17.77 -12.75
C ASN A 461 -20.53 -18.62 -12.50
N ALA A 462 -19.52 -18.07 -11.83
CA ALA A 462 -18.30 -18.81 -11.51
C ALA A 462 -18.53 -19.84 -10.39
N ASP A 463 -17.63 -20.82 -10.32
CA ASP A 463 -17.62 -21.82 -9.24
C ASP A 463 -17.68 -21.13 -7.85
N PRO A 464 -18.47 -21.64 -6.90
CA PRO A 464 -18.59 -21.03 -5.58
C PRO A 464 -17.23 -20.92 -4.90
N ILE A 465 -16.83 -19.69 -4.54
CA ILE A 465 -15.52 -19.41 -3.90
C ILE A 465 -15.66 -19.13 -2.40
N PRO A 466 -14.57 -19.20 -1.62
CA PRO A 466 -14.62 -18.90 -0.20
C PRO A 466 -14.96 -17.44 0.12
N LEU A 467 -15.51 -17.21 1.31
CA LEU A 467 -15.76 -15.89 1.89
C LEU A 467 -14.96 -15.71 3.17
N VAL A 468 -14.26 -14.57 3.30
CA VAL A 468 -13.56 -14.16 4.53
C VAL A 468 -14.11 -12.81 4.99
N VAL A 469 -14.58 -12.72 6.24
CA VAL A 469 -14.92 -11.46 6.90
C VAL A 469 -13.78 -11.05 7.82
N ALA A 470 -13.15 -9.89 7.59
CA ALA A 470 -11.97 -9.45 8.35
C ALA A 470 -12.28 -8.28 9.30
N LEU A 471 -12.14 -8.52 10.60
CA LEU A 471 -12.55 -7.61 11.68
C LEU A 471 -11.35 -6.90 12.33
N HIS A 472 -11.37 -5.56 12.27
CA HIS A 472 -10.31 -4.70 12.81
C HIS A 472 -10.26 -4.67 14.34
N GLY A 473 -9.14 -4.24 14.92
CA GLY A 473 -9.00 -4.04 16.37
C GLY A 473 -9.62 -2.72 16.88
N TYR A 474 -9.65 -2.53 18.20
CA TYR A 474 -10.15 -1.30 18.82
C TYR A 474 -9.33 -0.09 18.35
N THR A 475 -9.99 1.05 18.11
CA THR A 475 -9.43 2.29 17.50
C THR A 475 -9.00 2.19 16.03
N GLN A 476 -9.09 1.02 15.40
CA GLN A 476 -8.75 0.80 13.99
C GLN A 476 -9.98 0.87 13.09
N ASP A 477 -9.80 0.61 11.80
CA ASP A 477 -10.85 0.61 10.79
C ASP A 477 -10.58 -0.48 9.73
N ALA A 478 -11.51 -0.62 8.79
CA ALA A 478 -11.42 -1.54 7.66
C ALA A 478 -10.12 -1.38 6.85
N ALA A 479 -9.65 -0.15 6.60
CA ALA A 479 -8.42 0.09 5.84
C ALA A 479 -7.17 -0.41 6.59
N ARG A 480 -7.15 -0.23 7.92
CA ARG A 480 -6.07 -0.77 8.75
C ARG A 480 -6.07 -2.29 8.76
N MET A 481 -7.26 -2.91 8.74
CA MET A 481 -7.40 -4.36 8.66
C MET A 481 -6.97 -4.91 7.30
N GLU A 482 -7.37 -4.24 6.21
CA GLU A 482 -6.95 -4.55 4.85
C GLU A 482 -5.42 -4.55 4.71
N SER A 483 -4.75 -3.58 5.33
CA SER A 483 -3.29 -3.52 5.37
C SER A 483 -2.64 -4.67 6.15
N LEU A 484 -3.30 -5.15 7.21
CA LEU A 484 -2.81 -6.27 8.02
C LEU A 484 -2.93 -7.60 7.26
N ILE A 485 -4.07 -7.82 6.59
CA ILE A 485 -4.36 -9.03 5.81
C ILE A 485 -3.83 -8.96 4.37
N ARG A 486 -3.30 -7.80 3.94
CA ARG A 486 -2.84 -7.53 2.57
C ARG A 486 -3.90 -7.88 1.52
N GLY A 487 -5.12 -7.38 1.75
CA GLY A 487 -6.35 -7.75 1.04
C GLY A 487 -6.22 -7.81 -0.48
N PRO A 488 -5.85 -6.71 -1.17
CA PRO A 488 -5.78 -6.68 -2.63
C PRO A 488 -4.88 -7.77 -3.22
N HIS A 489 -3.75 -8.07 -2.60
CA HIS A 489 -2.82 -9.09 -3.10
C HIS A 489 -3.37 -10.52 -2.92
N PHE A 490 -3.91 -10.84 -1.75
CA PHE A 490 -4.29 -12.23 -1.44
C PHE A 490 -5.68 -12.61 -1.93
N VAL A 491 -6.60 -11.67 -2.10
CA VAL A 491 -7.93 -11.91 -2.69
C VAL A 491 -7.76 -12.57 -4.07
N ASP A 492 -6.87 -12.05 -4.90
CA ASP A 492 -6.55 -12.64 -6.21
C ASP A 492 -5.73 -13.92 -6.08
N ALA A 493 -4.60 -13.84 -5.36
CA ALA A 493 -3.64 -14.94 -5.27
C ALA A 493 -4.24 -16.22 -4.66
N LEU A 494 -5.24 -16.10 -3.78
CA LEU A 494 -5.89 -17.22 -3.11
C LEU A 494 -7.38 -17.38 -3.46
N ARG A 495 -7.91 -16.55 -4.36
CA ARG A 495 -9.25 -16.66 -4.97
C ARG A 495 -10.39 -16.75 -3.95
N PHE A 496 -10.62 -15.69 -3.18
CA PHE A 496 -11.74 -15.61 -2.22
C PHE A 496 -12.38 -14.21 -2.19
N VAL A 497 -13.62 -14.11 -1.73
CA VAL A 497 -14.28 -12.82 -1.46
C VAL A 497 -13.88 -12.33 -0.07
N LEU A 498 -13.47 -11.06 0.04
CA LEU A 498 -13.09 -10.43 1.31
C LEU A 498 -14.06 -9.30 1.67
N ILE A 499 -14.70 -9.41 2.83
CA ILE A 499 -15.54 -8.34 3.40
C ILE A 499 -14.79 -7.67 4.56
N LEU A 500 -14.70 -6.34 4.51
CA LEU A 500 -14.00 -5.49 5.46
C LEU A 500 -15.01 -4.50 6.08
N PRO A 501 -15.74 -4.93 7.14
CA PRO A 501 -16.70 -4.07 7.82
C PRO A 501 -16.01 -3.15 8.83
N ASN A 502 -16.64 -2.01 9.11
CA ASN A 502 -16.29 -1.15 10.23
C ASN A 502 -17.22 -1.41 11.43
N GLY A 503 -16.64 -1.52 12.63
CA GLY A 503 -17.36 -1.44 13.89
C GLY A 503 -17.88 -0.02 14.17
N LEU A 504 -18.87 0.10 15.05
CA LEU A 504 -19.42 1.40 15.47
C LEU A 504 -18.40 2.20 16.27
N LYS A 505 -18.61 3.51 16.34
CA LYS A 505 -17.80 4.41 17.16
C LYS A 505 -18.38 4.48 18.58
N ASP A 506 -17.51 4.45 19.57
CA ASP A 506 -17.87 4.79 20.94
C ASP A 506 -18.04 6.31 21.15
N THR A 507 -18.33 6.70 22.39
CA THR A 507 -18.49 8.11 22.79
C THR A 507 -17.22 8.94 22.62
N ALA A 508 -16.04 8.31 22.54
CA ALA A 508 -14.75 8.95 22.24
C ALA A 508 -14.42 8.94 20.73
N GLY A 509 -15.36 8.52 19.88
CA GLY A 509 -15.19 8.45 18.43
C GLY A 509 -14.29 7.32 17.94
N LYS A 510 -13.97 6.32 18.78
CA LYS A 510 -13.12 5.17 18.45
C LYS A 510 -13.96 3.99 18.02
N ARG A 511 -13.56 3.33 16.93
CA ARG A 511 -14.30 2.15 16.45
C ARG A 511 -14.03 0.94 17.34
N TYR A 512 -15.07 0.16 17.57
CA TYR A 512 -15.04 -1.07 18.36
C TYR A 512 -16.11 -2.07 17.90
N TRP A 513 -15.96 -3.30 18.37
CA TRP A 513 -16.93 -4.40 18.28
C TRP A 513 -17.45 -4.75 19.67
N ASN A 514 -18.77 -4.93 19.79
CA ASN A 514 -19.45 -5.51 20.94
C ASN A 514 -19.21 -7.02 21.00
N ALA A 515 -17.97 -7.39 21.34
CA ALA A 515 -17.47 -8.74 21.17
C ALA A 515 -17.84 -9.70 22.31
N THR A 516 -17.56 -9.41 23.57
CA THR A 516 -17.81 -10.28 24.73
C THR A 516 -17.97 -9.43 25.99
N GLN A 517 -18.39 -10.02 27.11
CA GLN A 517 -18.39 -9.30 28.39
C GLN A 517 -16.99 -8.89 28.86
N ASP A 518 -15.95 -9.61 28.46
CA ASP A 518 -14.56 -9.32 28.82
C ASP A 518 -13.93 -8.18 27.98
N CYS A 519 -14.48 -7.91 26.79
CA CYS A 519 -13.97 -6.91 25.85
C CYS A 519 -14.97 -6.70 24.71
N CYS A 520 -15.15 -5.51 24.16
CA CYS A 520 -14.59 -4.20 24.53
C CYS A 520 -15.69 -3.13 24.42
N ASN A 521 -16.93 -3.51 24.68
CA ASN A 521 -18.04 -2.58 24.80
C ASN A 521 -18.04 -1.93 26.19
N PHE A 522 -17.02 -1.11 26.45
CA PHE A 522 -16.82 -0.45 27.75
C PHE A 522 -17.98 0.46 28.17
N TYR A 523 -18.83 0.82 27.22
CA TYR A 523 -19.97 1.70 27.39
C TYR A 523 -21.29 0.94 27.52
N LYS A 524 -21.26 -0.40 27.50
CA LYS A 524 -22.44 -1.29 27.53
C LYS A 524 -23.55 -0.85 26.57
N ALA A 525 -23.14 -0.35 25.40
CA ALA A 525 -24.07 0.08 24.37
C ALA A 525 -24.83 -1.14 23.82
N ASP A 526 -26.12 -0.98 23.56
CA ASP A 526 -26.93 -2.02 22.94
C ASP A 526 -26.64 -2.08 21.43
N VAL A 527 -25.56 -2.78 21.06
CA VAL A 527 -25.06 -2.88 19.69
C VAL A 527 -25.07 -4.35 19.25
N ASP A 528 -25.85 -4.65 18.22
CA ASP A 528 -25.88 -5.99 17.62
C ASP A 528 -24.83 -6.11 16.51
N ASP A 529 -23.60 -6.47 16.88
CA ASP A 529 -22.53 -6.77 15.92
C ASP A 529 -22.61 -8.20 15.35
N VAL A 530 -23.29 -9.13 16.03
CA VAL A 530 -23.49 -10.49 15.52
C VAL A 530 -24.49 -10.47 14.38
N GLY A 531 -25.65 -9.83 14.57
CA GLY A 531 -26.65 -9.63 13.54
C GLY A 531 -26.12 -8.86 12.33
N TYR A 532 -25.23 -7.89 12.56
CA TYR A 532 -24.56 -7.17 11.47
C TYR A 532 -23.67 -8.07 10.62
N VAL A 533 -22.75 -8.80 11.24
CA VAL A 533 -21.84 -9.68 10.48
C VAL A 533 -22.62 -10.83 9.82
N LYS A 534 -23.64 -11.38 10.49
CA LYS A 534 -24.55 -12.37 9.90
C LYS A 534 -25.29 -11.82 8.67
N GLY A 535 -25.79 -10.58 8.75
CA GLY A 535 -26.44 -9.90 7.64
C GLY A 535 -25.48 -9.72 6.46
N LEU A 536 -24.25 -9.27 6.70
CA LEU A 536 -23.21 -9.17 5.66
C LEU A 536 -22.90 -10.51 4.99
N ILE A 537 -22.82 -11.61 5.75
CA ILE A 537 -22.62 -12.96 5.20
C ILE A 537 -23.81 -13.37 4.33
N SER A 538 -25.04 -13.09 4.79
CA SER A 538 -26.26 -13.42 4.06
C SER A 538 -26.39 -12.62 2.77
N GLU A 539 -26.07 -11.32 2.82
CA GLU A 539 -26.04 -10.43 1.67
C GLU A 539 -24.98 -10.87 0.66
N ALA A 540 -23.78 -11.20 1.13
CA ALA A 540 -22.70 -11.70 0.28
C ALA A 540 -23.05 -13.02 -0.42
N ARG A 541 -23.75 -13.94 0.25
CA ARG A 541 -24.25 -15.18 -0.36
C ARG A 541 -25.36 -14.96 -1.39
N THR A 542 -26.07 -13.84 -1.29
CA THR A 542 -27.11 -13.47 -2.25
C THR A 542 -26.49 -12.75 -3.46
N ALA A 543 -25.51 -11.88 -3.21
CA ALA A 543 -24.82 -11.10 -4.23
C ALA A 543 -23.76 -11.90 -5.00
N TYR A 544 -23.16 -12.92 -4.37
CA TYR A 544 -22.01 -13.64 -4.93
C TYR A 544 -22.18 -15.16 -4.81
N SER A 545 -21.56 -15.90 -5.75
CA SER A 545 -21.35 -17.34 -5.74
C SER A 545 -20.34 -17.70 -4.64
N ILE A 546 -20.85 -17.75 -3.40
CA ILE A 546 -20.09 -18.12 -2.21
C ILE A 546 -20.32 -19.58 -1.90
N ASP A 547 -19.25 -20.35 -1.68
CA ASP A 547 -19.36 -21.69 -1.14
C ASP A 547 -19.85 -21.61 0.32
N PRO A 548 -21.07 -22.09 0.64
CA PRO A 548 -21.64 -21.96 1.99
C PRO A 548 -20.86 -22.78 3.03
N ASN A 549 -19.99 -23.71 2.60
CA ASN A 549 -19.12 -24.49 3.46
C ASN A 549 -17.72 -23.87 3.60
N ARG A 550 -17.44 -22.71 3.00
CA ARG A 550 -16.14 -22.02 3.10
C ARG A 550 -16.32 -20.55 3.47
N VAL A 551 -16.97 -20.30 4.61
CA VAL A 551 -17.12 -18.96 5.20
C VAL A 551 -16.27 -18.86 6.45
N TYR A 552 -15.43 -17.83 6.55
CA TYR A 552 -14.48 -17.67 7.65
C TYR A 552 -14.49 -16.25 8.23
N VAL A 553 -14.07 -16.14 9.48
CA VAL A 553 -13.83 -14.85 10.14
C VAL A 553 -12.37 -14.71 10.52
N PHE A 554 -11.77 -13.59 10.18
CA PHE A 554 -10.41 -13.22 10.58
C PHE A 554 -10.50 -12.01 11.50
N GLY A 555 -10.02 -12.12 12.74
CA GLY A 555 -10.04 -11.01 13.69
C GLY A 555 -8.67 -10.62 14.23
N PHE A 556 -8.50 -9.33 14.55
CA PHE A 556 -7.35 -8.83 15.32
C PHE A 556 -7.80 -8.10 16.59
N SER A 557 -7.18 -8.38 17.74
CA SER A 557 -7.45 -7.73 19.03
C SER A 557 -8.95 -7.75 19.36
N ASN A 558 -9.63 -6.61 19.56
CA ASN A 558 -11.09 -6.58 19.75
C ASN A 558 -11.89 -7.29 18.63
N GLY A 559 -11.46 -7.24 17.38
CA GLY A 559 -12.06 -8.02 16.29
C GLY A 559 -11.81 -9.54 16.42
N ALA A 560 -10.73 -9.95 17.09
CA ALA A 560 -10.45 -11.35 17.41
C ALA A 560 -11.34 -11.89 18.55
N PHE A 561 -11.67 -11.05 19.55
CA PHE A 561 -12.75 -11.37 20.51
C PHE A 561 -14.09 -11.56 19.77
N MET A 562 -14.40 -10.67 18.82
CA MET A 562 -15.63 -10.77 18.04
C MET A 562 -15.63 -12.06 17.19
N ALA A 563 -14.50 -12.44 16.60
CA ALA A 563 -14.37 -13.69 15.85
C ALA A 563 -14.71 -14.92 16.70
N HIS A 564 -14.30 -14.97 17.97
CA HIS A 564 -14.67 -16.06 18.87
C HIS A 564 -16.16 -16.08 19.21
N ARG A 565 -16.78 -14.92 19.48
CA ARG A 565 -18.24 -14.83 19.67
C ARG A 565 -19.00 -15.33 18.44
N LEU A 566 -18.57 -14.90 17.24
CA LEU A 566 -19.16 -15.35 15.97
C LEU A 566 -18.96 -16.84 15.74
N ALA A 567 -17.79 -17.40 16.08
CA ALA A 567 -17.57 -18.85 16.00
C ALA A 567 -18.54 -19.62 16.90
N CYS A 568 -18.92 -19.05 18.04
CA CYS A 568 -19.89 -19.66 18.93
C CYS A 568 -21.32 -19.57 18.36
N GLU A 569 -21.81 -18.34 18.14
CA GLU A 569 -23.20 -18.04 17.80
C GLU A 569 -23.55 -18.36 16.34
N LEU A 570 -22.57 -18.28 15.42
CA LEU A 570 -22.70 -18.56 13.99
C LEU A 570 -21.92 -19.81 13.56
N SER A 571 -21.65 -20.74 14.48
CA SER A 571 -21.02 -22.04 14.21
C SER A 571 -21.69 -22.84 13.09
N HIS A 572 -23.00 -22.69 12.94
CA HIS A 572 -23.76 -23.30 11.87
C HIS A 572 -23.52 -22.65 10.50
N GLU A 573 -22.89 -21.48 10.40
CA GLU A 573 -22.61 -20.77 9.13
C GLU A 573 -21.13 -20.73 8.76
N LEU A 574 -20.24 -20.87 9.74
CA LEU A 574 -18.80 -20.71 9.58
C LEU A 574 -18.09 -22.06 9.42
N ALA A 575 -16.98 -22.05 8.70
CA ALA A 575 -16.05 -23.19 8.57
C ALA A 575 -14.84 -23.05 9.49
N GLY A 576 -14.50 -21.82 9.91
CA GLY A 576 -13.41 -21.58 10.83
C GLY A 576 -13.11 -20.11 11.08
N ILE A 577 -12.25 -19.86 12.06
CA ILE A 577 -11.79 -18.51 12.41
C ILE A 577 -10.28 -18.43 12.61
N VAL A 578 -9.75 -17.22 12.40
CA VAL A 578 -8.43 -16.80 12.84
C VAL A 578 -8.58 -15.71 13.89
N SER A 579 -7.90 -15.89 15.02
CA SER A 579 -7.85 -14.94 16.12
C SER A 579 -6.40 -14.51 16.34
N ILE A 580 -6.10 -13.23 16.12
CA ILE A 580 -4.76 -12.66 16.40
C ILE A 580 -4.85 -11.72 17.60
N ALA A 581 -4.09 -12.03 18.66
CA ALA A 581 -4.01 -11.23 19.87
C ALA A 581 -5.39 -10.96 20.53
N GLY A 582 -6.30 -11.92 20.41
CA GLY A 582 -7.64 -11.89 21.01
C GLY A 582 -7.88 -13.04 21.98
N SER A 583 -9.02 -13.00 22.66
CA SER A 583 -9.47 -14.09 23.52
C SER A 583 -11.01 -14.16 23.60
N SER A 584 -11.53 -15.01 24.47
CA SER A 584 -12.90 -15.19 24.97
C SER A 584 -13.97 -15.74 24.01
N VAL A 585 -14.60 -16.87 24.40
CA VAL A 585 -15.99 -16.97 24.93
C VAL A 585 -15.92 -17.88 26.18
N PRO A 586 -16.73 -17.67 27.24
CA PRO A 586 -16.46 -18.20 28.58
C PRO A 586 -17.03 -19.61 28.78
N THR A 587 -16.19 -20.54 29.26
CA THR A 587 -16.56 -21.93 29.61
C THR A 587 -17.19 -22.77 28.47
N VAL A 588 -17.23 -24.09 28.63
CA VAL A 588 -17.90 -25.00 27.66
C VAL A 588 -19.42 -24.82 27.73
N ASP A 589 -19.94 -24.32 28.85
CA ASP A 589 -21.38 -24.23 29.10
C ASP A 589 -22.02 -23.02 28.42
N GLU A 590 -21.30 -21.90 28.27
CA GLU A 590 -21.83 -20.70 27.60
C GLU A 590 -21.58 -20.71 26.09
N CYS A 591 -20.76 -21.64 25.59
CA CYS A 591 -20.53 -21.81 24.17
C CYS A 591 -20.84 -23.22 23.68
N GLN A 592 -21.98 -23.36 23.01
CA GLN A 592 -22.44 -24.61 22.40
C GLN A 592 -22.49 -24.46 20.87
N PRO A 593 -21.34 -24.56 20.18
CA PRO A 593 -21.34 -24.45 18.72
C PRO A 593 -22.15 -25.62 18.13
N ALA A 594 -23.07 -25.31 17.22
CA ALA A 594 -23.90 -26.28 16.52
C ALA A 594 -23.06 -27.26 15.67
N LYS A 595 -21.86 -26.84 15.26
CA LYS A 595 -20.89 -27.64 14.52
C LYS A 595 -19.45 -27.32 14.95
N PRO A 596 -18.54 -28.32 14.99
CA PRO A 596 -17.10 -28.08 15.16
C PRO A 596 -16.52 -27.21 14.04
N LEU A 597 -15.58 -26.32 14.38
CA LEU A 597 -15.00 -25.31 13.47
C LEU A 597 -13.48 -25.36 13.46
N SER A 598 -12.82 -25.06 12.34
CA SER A 598 -11.36 -24.92 12.37
C SER A 598 -10.94 -23.60 13.06
N ILE A 599 -10.10 -23.67 14.09
CA ILE A 599 -9.68 -22.54 14.92
C ILE A 599 -8.16 -22.37 14.85
N LEU A 600 -7.71 -21.18 14.49
CA LEU A 600 -6.31 -20.77 14.63
C LEU A 600 -6.21 -19.55 15.55
N ASN A 601 -5.57 -19.76 16.71
CA ASN A 601 -5.21 -18.69 17.63
C ASN A 601 -3.74 -18.31 17.43
N ILE A 602 -3.45 -17.02 17.33
CA ILE A 602 -2.09 -16.49 17.20
C ILE A 602 -1.88 -15.46 18.28
N HIS A 603 -0.91 -15.68 19.18
CA HIS A 603 -0.74 -14.81 20.35
C HIS A 603 0.74 -14.62 20.71
N GLY A 604 1.10 -13.40 21.10
CA GLY A 604 2.43 -13.08 21.59
C GLY A 604 2.58 -13.39 23.08
N ASP A 605 3.63 -14.12 23.48
CA ASP A 605 3.83 -14.48 24.90
C ASP A 605 4.28 -13.31 25.80
N GLN A 606 4.53 -12.14 25.22
CA GLN A 606 4.81 -10.86 25.90
C GLN A 606 3.74 -9.81 25.59
N ASP A 607 2.52 -10.21 25.22
CA ASP A 607 1.40 -9.29 25.04
C ASP A 607 1.01 -8.66 26.39
N GLU A 608 1.21 -7.35 26.51
CA GLU A 608 0.92 -6.54 27.70
C GLU A 608 -0.49 -5.90 27.68
N ILE A 609 -1.23 -6.05 26.57
CA ILE A 609 -2.59 -5.52 26.41
C ILE A 609 -3.59 -6.65 26.63
N ILE A 610 -3.47 -7.74 25.88
CA ILE A 610 -4.27 -8.96 26.05
C ILE A 610 -3.30 -10.06 26.48
N LEU A 611 -3.30 -10.38 27.77
CA LEU A 611 -2.28 -11.25 28.35
C LEU A 611 -2.35 -12.67 27.75
N TYR A 612 -1.18 -13.19 27.34
CA TYR A 612 -1.06 -14.58 26.88
C TYR A 612 -1.55 -15.59 27.93
N ALA A 613 -1.27 -15.32 29.22
CA ALA A 613 -1.71 -16.16 30.34
C ALA A 613 -3.19 -15.99 30.72
N GLY A 614 -3.88 -14.99 30.14
CA GLY A 614 -5.23 -14.60 30.55
C GLY A 614 -5.24 -13.75 31.82
N GLY A 615 -6.44 -13.37 32.25
CA GLY A 615 -6.65 -12.53 33.43
C GLY A 615 -6.41 -11.03 33.20
N ARG A 616 -6.22 -10.27 34.28
CA ARG A 616 -6.08 -8.79 34.25
C ARG A 616 -4.60 -8.36 34.16
N GLY A 617 -4.26 -7.55 33.15
CA GLY A 617 -2.92 -7.01 32.84
C GLY A 617 -2.20 -6.25 33.98
N PRO A 618 -0.85 -6.26 34.07
CA PRO A 618 -0.08 -5.44 35.04
C PRO A 618 -0.17 -3.93 34.81
N SER A 619 -0.48 -3.48 33.59
CA SER A 619 -0.79 -2.08 33.27
C SER A 619 -2.00 -1.52 34.02
N TRP A 620 -2.74 -2.40 34.71
CA TRP A 620 -3.85 -2.10 35.61
C TRP A 620 -3.42 -1.85 37.08
N LYS A 621 -2.23 -2.34 37.51
CA LYS A 621 -1.79 -2.31 38.92
C LYS A 621 -0.75 -1.25 39.26
N SER A 622 -0.06 -0.66 38.28
CA SER A 622 0.92 0.39 38.57
C SER A 622 0.37 1.76 38.21
N GLY A 623 -0.08 2.51 39.21
CA GLY A 623 -0.50 3.92 39.11
C GLY A 623 0.62 4.89 38.70
N LYS A 624 1.35 4.61 37.62
CA LYS A 624 2.34 5.52 37.03
C LYS A 624 1.65 6.38 35.99
N LYS A 625 1.32 7.59 36.46
CA LYS A 625 0.70 8.71 35.75
C LYS A 625 1.43 9.04 34.43
N GLY A 626 0.68 9.01 33.33
CA GLY A 626 0.95 9.69 32.06
C GLY A 626 -0.34 10.33 31.56
N PRO A 627 -0.32 11.45 30.81
CA PRO A 627 -1.45 12.36 30.74
C PRO A 627 -2.49 11.85 29.75
N ARG A 628 -3.66 11.44 30.25
CA ARG A 628 -4.96 11.67 29.62
C ARG A 628 -6.10 11.36 30.59
N LYS A 629 -6.81 12.42 30.98
CA LYS A 629 -7.98 12.47 31.89
C LYS A 629 -9.24 11.78 31.32
N HIS A 630 -9.09 10.62 30.69
CA HIS A 630 -10.23 9.83 30.19
C HIS A 630 -10.28 8.42 30.79
N MET A 631 -9.31 8.04 31.63
CA MET A 631 -9.23 6.71 32.25
C MET A 631 -9.80 6.60 33.66
N ASP A 632 -10.18 7.71 34.30
CA ASP A 632 -10.77 7.63 35.64
C ASP A 632 -12.24 7.17 35.58
N TYR A 633 -12.94 7.36 34.45
CA TYR A 633 -14.33 6.90 34.24
C TYR A 633 -14.42 5.41 33.85
N VAL A 634 -13.33 4.82 33.38
CA VAL A 634 -13.24 3.38 33.02
C VAL A 634 -13.01 2.50 34.25
N LEU A 635 -12.53 3.08 35.36
CA LEU A 635 -12.21 2.35 36.59
C LEU A 635 -13.46 1.93 37.40
N GLU A 636 -14.61 2.59 37.19
CA GLU A 636 -15.84 2.34 37.98
C GLU A 636 -16.80 1.33 37.30
N ILE A 637 -16.57 0.96 36.02
CA ILE A 637 -17.49 0.12 35.22
C ILE A 637 -16.98 -1.33 35.04
N LEU A 638 -15.73 -1.64 35.44
CA LEU A 638 -15.06 -2.93 35.18
C LEU A 638 -15.11 -3.94 36.36
N GLU A 639 -16.32 -4.27 36.81
CA GLU A 639 -16.58 -5.40 37.72
C GLU A 639 -16.75 -6.77 37.03
N GLY A 640 -16.74 -6.91 35.70
CA GLY A 640 -16.77 -8.21 35.00
C GLY A 640 -15.87 -8.24 33.76
N GLY A 641 -15.15 -9.29 33.37
CA GLY A 641 -14.84 -10.61 33.93
C GLY A 641 -13.35 -10.94 33.72
N SER A 642 -12.95 -12.21 33.78
CA SER A 642 -11.56 -12.66 33.57
C SER A 642 -11.51 -13.58 32.34
N TYR A 643 -10.85 -13.15 31.27
CA TYR A 643 -10.71 -13.97 30.05
C TYR A 643 -9.63 -15.06 30.18
N PRO A 644 -9.77 -16.21 29.50
CA PRO A 644 -8.77 -17.27 29.50
C PRO A 644 -7.48 -16.86 28.75
N GLY A 645 -6.36 -17.47 29.14
CA GLY A 645 -5.12 -17.36 28.37
C GLY A 645 -5.18 -18.10 27.04
N ALA A 646 -4.25 -17.81 26.13
CA ALA A 646 -4.21 -18.35 24.78
C ALA A 646 -4.19 -19.89 24.75
N GLU A 647 -3.46 -20.53 25.67
CA GLU A 647 -3.42 -21.99 25.79
C GLU A 647 -4.74 -22.58 26.29
N GLU A 648 -5.31 -21.96 27.32
CA GLU A 648 -6.60 -22.34 27.90
C GLU A 648 -7.72 -22.21 26.86
N LEU A 649 -7.80 -21.07 26.19
CA LEU A 649 -8.74 -20.79 25.12
C LEU A 649 -8.65 -21.83 23.99
N THR A 650 -7.43 -22.14 23.54
CA THR A 650 -7.22 -23.14 22.49
C THR A 650 -7.62 -24.54 22.95
N ARG A 651 -7.35 -24.89 24.22
CA ARG A 651 -7.78 -26.18 24.79
C ARG A 651 -9.30 -26.28 24.88
N ARG A 652 -9.99 -25.19 25.24
CA ARG A 652 -11.47 -25.14 25.23
C ARG A 652 -12.02 -25.38 23.83
N TRP A 653 -11.48 -24.71 22.82
CA TRP A 653 -11.86 -24.98 21.42
C TRP A 653 -11.56 -26.41 20.98
N ALA A 654 -10.46 -27.00 21.45
CA ALA A 654 -10.15 -28.40 21.17
C ALA A 654 -11.20 -29.34 21.80
N SER A 655 -11.65 -29.05 23.02
CA SER A 655 -12.73 -29.79 23.69
C SER A 655 -14.06 -29.66 22.93
N LEU A 656 -14.44 -28.43 22.57
CA LEU A 656 -15.66 -28.16 21.77
C LEU A 656 -15.64 -28.85 20.41
N ASN A 657 -14.45 -29.09 19.85
CA ASN A 657 -14.26 -29.81 18.61
C ASN A 657 -14.05 -31.33 18.77
N GLY A 658 -14.14 -31.86 19.99
CA GLY A 658 -13.93 -33.28 20.28
C GLY A 658 -12.54 -33.80 19.92
N CYS A 659 -11.51 -32.95 20.00
CA CYS A 659 -10.13 -33.36 19.74
C CYS A 659 -9.59 -34.28 20.86
N ALA A 660 -8.57 -35.07 20.53
CA ALA A 660 -7.85 -35.85 21.54
C ALA A 660 -7.19 -34.96 22.60
N GLU A 661 -7.16 -35.44 23.84
CA GLU A 661 -6.56 -34.71 24.97
C GLU A 661 -5.04 -34.49 24.79
N GLY A 662 -4.51 -33.43 25.41
CA GLY A 662 -3.06 -33.26 25.56
C GLY A 662 -2.31 -32.75 24.32
N GLY A 663 -2.87 -31.75 23.62
CA GLY A 663 -2.34 -31.17 22.37
C GLY A 663 -0.81 -31.19 22.20
N GLU A 664 -0.38 -31.65 21.04
CA GLU A 664 1.01 -31.95 20.72
C GLU A 664 1.80 -30.73 20.21
N SER A 665 3.12 -30.76 20.35
CA SER A 665 4.00 -29.82 19.68
C SER A 665 3.95 -30.04 18.16
N GLY A 666 3.46 -29.05 17.43
CA GLY A 666 3.42 -29.02 15.96
C GLY A 666 4.73 -28.58 15.31
N GLY A 667 5.80 -28.43 16.10
CA GLY A 667 7.09 -27.88 15.66
C GLY A 667 7.15 -26.35 15.72
N THR A 668 8.19 -25.79 15.08
CA THR A 668 8.40 -24.34 14.96
C THR A 668 8.05 -23.91 13.54
N LEU A 669 7.26 -22.84 13.37
CA LEU A 669 7.07 -22.25 12.04
C LEU A 669 8.40 -21.67 11.54
N ASN A 670 8.68 -21.80 10.26
CA ASN A 670 9.84 -21.15 9.62
C ASN A 670 9.58 -19.65 9.41
N TRP A 671 9.20 -18.96 10.48
CA TRP A 671 8.95 -17.53 10.53
C TRP A 671 10.23 -16.88 11.04
N LYS A 672 11.05 -16.37 10.11
CA LYS A 672 12.27 -15.65 10.47
C LYS A 672 11.91 -14.29 11.10
N PRO A 673 12.26 -14.05 12.37
CA PRO A 673 11.98 -12.77 13.00
C PRO A 673 12.94 -11.69 12.47
N THR A 674 12.44 -10.74 11.69
CA THR A 674 13.26 -9.62 11.23
C THR A 674 13.37 -8.58 12.35
N ALA A 675 14.54 -8.49 12.99
CA ALA A 675 14.80 -7.48 13.99
C ALA A 675 14.76 -6.07 13.37
N ARG A 676 14.18 -5.12 14.10
CA ARG A 676 14.30 -3.70 13.73
C ARG A 676 15.66 -3.21 14.20
N SER A 677 16.56 -2.99 13.26
CA SER A 677 17.58 -1.97 13.47
C SER A 677 16.92 -0.59 13.31
N LYS A 678 16.75 0.10 14.44
CA LYS A 678 16.39 1.52 14.47
C LYS A 678 17.33 2.19 15.48
N GLY A 679 18.31 2.95 14.99
CA GLY A 679 18.99 3.98 15.76
C GLY A 679 19.46 3.56 17.15
N GLY A 680 20.35 2.57 17.21
CA GLY A 680 21.20 2.24 18.36
C GLY A 680 20.51 2.05 19.73
N LYS A 681 19.34 1.44 19.76
CA LYS A 681 18.99 0.44 20.77
C LYS A 681 18.39 -0.73 20.00
N ASN A 682 18.96 -1.93 20.11
CA ASN A 682 18.39 -3.15 19.52
C ASN A 682 16.92 -3.24 19.97
N LYS A 683 15.98 -2.88 19.11
CA LYS A 683 14.58 -3.20 19.39
C LYS A 683 14.49 -4.68 19.15
N LYS A 684 14.16 -5.41 20.22
CA LYS A 684 13.89 -6.85 20.16
C LYS A 684 13.02 -7.12 18.92
N PRO A 685 13.31 -8.18 18.15
CA PRO A 685 12.49 -8.55 17.02
C PRO A 685 11.02 -8.68 17.46
N PRO A 686 10.04 -8.51 16.55
CA PRO A 686 8.62 -8.50 16.89
C PRO A 686 8.18 -9.80 17.59
N PHE A 687 8.95 -10.87 17.45
CA PHE A 687 9.00 -12.09 18.25
C PHE A 687 10.36 -12.76 17.96
N THR A 688 10.79 -13.78 18.70
CA THR A 688 12.07 -14.50 18.55
C THR A 688 11.92 -15.86 17.87
N LYS A 689 10.75 -16.48 18.01
CA LYS A 689 10.38 -17.73 17.34
C LYS A 689 8.86 -17.85 17.33
N ALA A 690 8.30 -18.57 16.37
CA ALA A 690 6.88 -18.90 16.34
C ALA A 690 6.73 -20.41 16.52
N SER A 691 6.14 -20.86 17.62
CA SER A 691 5.89 -22.28 17.88
C SER A 691 4.44 -22.62 17.61
N VAL A 692 4.18 -23.89 17.28
CA VAL A 692 2.83 -24.39 17.03
C VAL A 692 2.48 -25.45 18.05
N LYS A 693 1.29 -25.34 18.64
CA LYS A 693 0.63 -26.42 19.37
C LYS A 693 -0.61 -26.85 18.60
N LYS A 694 -0.70 -28.13 18.25
CA LYS A 694 -1.80 -28.70 17.45
C LYS A 694 -2.59 -29.70 18.28
N TYR A 695 -3.92 -29.62 18.21
CA TYR A 695 -4.79 -30.66 18.71
C TYR A 695 -5.20 -31.57 17.54
N ARG A 696 -5.07 -32.88 17.73
CA ARG A 696 -5.34 -33.89 16.71
C ARG A 696 -6.67 -34.60 16.95
N HIS A 697 -7.10 -35.40 15.98
CA HIS A 697 -8.29 -36.24 16.06
C HIS A 697 -9.57 -35.47 16.41
N CYS A 698 -9.64 -34.21 15.99
CA CYS A 698 -10.85 -33.41 16.12
C CYS A 698 -11.94 -33.94 15.18
N LEU A 699 -13.19 -33.72 15.58
CA LEU A 699 -14.36 -34.07 14.78
C LEU A 699 -14.30 -33.41 13.41
N HIS A 700 -14.68 -34.18 12.38
CA HIS A 700 -14.71 -33.76 10.98
C HIS A 700 -13.39 -33.19 10.45
N GLU A 701 -12.26 -33.73 10.91
CA GLU A 701 -10.90 -33.32 10.51
C GLU A 701 -10.55 -31.85 10.77
N ASN A 702 -11.38 -31.14 11.55
CA ASN A 702 -11.15 -29.75 11.92
C ASN A 702 -9.78 -29.57 12.58
N LYS A 703 -9.17 -28.41 12.37
CA LYS A 703 -7.87 -28.09 12.96
C LYS A 703 -8.04 -27.08 14.08
N VAL A 704 -7.50 -27.40 15.25
CA VAL A 704 -7.40 -26.45 16.37
C VAL A 704 -5.91 -26.26 16.67
N GLU A 705 -5.41 -25.07 16.40
CA GLU A 705 -3.99 -24.74 16.54
C GLU A 705 -3.78 -23.43 17.33
N LEU A 706 -2.72 -23.41 18.13
CA LEU A 706 -2.16 -22.20 18.74
C LEU A 706 -0.78 -21.93 18.15
N TRP A 707 -0.59 -20.76 17.56
CA TRP A 707 0.69 -20.27 17.09
C TRP A 707 1.22 -19.21 18.06
N THR A 708 2.20 -19.59 18.88
CA THR A 708 2.76 -18.71 19.91
C THR A 708 3.95 -17.95 19.37
N LEU A 709 3.85 -16.62 19.37
CA LEU A 709 4.93 -15.70 18.97
C LEU A 709 5.76 -15.37 20.21
N HIS A 710 6.84 -16.12 20.40
CA HIS A 710 7.68 -15.99 21.59
C HIS A 710 8.42 -14.65 21.60
N GLY A 711 8.47 -13.94 22.72
CA GLY A 711 8.99 -12.58 22.78
C GLY A 711 8.12 -11.54 22.08
N GLY A 712 6.96 -11.92 21.54
CA GLY A 712 6.06 -11.03 20.80
C GLY A 712 5.00 -10.36 21.68
N GLY A 713 4.67 -9.11 21.37
CA GLY A 713 3.66 -8.32 22.08
C GLY A 713 2.34 -8.18 21.31
N HIS A 714 1.46 -7.27 21.76
CA HIS A 714 0.11 -7.09 21.20
C HIS A 714 0.07 -6.73 19.71
N SER A 715 1.03 -5.92 19.26
CA SER A 715 1.12 -5.52 17.86
C SER A 715 1.89 -6.57 17.08
N VAL A 716 1.15 -7.47 16.42
CA VAL A 716 1.75 -8.44 15.51
C VAL A 716 1.95 -7.78 14.15
N ARG A 717 3.22 -7.60 13.76
CA ARG A 717 3.57 -7.18 12.39
C ARG A 717 3.86 -8.45 11.60
N LEU A 718 2.99 -8.76 10.64
CA LEU A 718 3.13 -9.91 9.77
C LEU A 718 3.77 -9.52 8.43
N GLU A 719 4.76 -10.29 8.02
CA GLU A 719 5.30 -10.28 6.67
C GLU A 719 4.39 -11.08 5.72
N GLU A 720 4.55 -10.86 4.42
CA GLU A 720 3.67 -11.41 3.39
C GLU A 720 3.50 -12.93 3.48
N ARG A 721 4.61 -13.66 3.60
CA ARG A 721 4.58 -15.13 3.75
C ARG A 721 3.78 -15.58 4.97
N GLN A 722 3.85 -14.83 6.07
CA GLN A 722 3.15 -15.17 7.30
C GLN A 722 1.64 -14.97 7.15
N VAL A 723 1.23 -13.88 6.48
CA VAL A 723 -0.17 -13.66 6.12
C VAL A 723 -0.68 -14.76 5.18
N ALA A 724 0.12 -15.15 4.19
CA ALA A 724 -0.21 -16.26 3.29
C ALA A 724 -0.41 -17.58 4.03
N ASP A 725 0.47 -17.91 5.00
CA ASP A 725 0.35 -19.13 5.82
C ASP A 725 -0.96 -19.13 6.63
N ILE A 726 -1.34 -17.99 7.21
CA ILE A 726 -2.58 -17.84 7.98
C ILE A 726 -3.83 -17.97 7.08
N LEU A 727 -3.83 -17.32 5.91
CA LEU A 727 -4.96 -17.40 4.99
C LEU A 727 -5.12 -18.81 4.40
N ARG A 728 -4.01 -19.47 4.06
CA ARG A 728 -4.05 -20.88 3.63
C ARG A 728 -4.59 -21.80 4.72
N PHE A 729 -4.31 -21.51 6.00
CA PHE A 729 -4.92 -22.28 7.09
C PHE A 729 -6.45 -22.22 7.03
N LEU A 730 -7.06 -21.05 6.77
CA LEU A 730 -8.51 -20.91 6.65
C LEU A 730 -9.04 -21.56 5.38
N LEU A 731 -8.53 -21.14 4.22
CA LEU A 731 -9.12 -21.46 2.91
C LEU A 731 -9.06 -22.95 2.53
N GLN A 732 -8.20 -23.73 3.22
CA GLN A 732 -8.11 -25.19 3.05
C GLN A 732 -9.17 -25.97 3.85
N ARG A 733 -10.01 -25.32 4.67
CA ARG A 733 -10.94 -26.00 5.60
C ARG A 733 -12.37 -25.89 5.10
N LYS A 734 -13.13 -26.98 5.11
CA LYS A 734 -14.56 -26.93 4.77
C LYS A 734 -15.38 -27.20 6.01
N ARG A 735 -16.52 -26.54 6.14
CA ARG A 735 -17.56 -26.90 7.10
C ARG A 735 -18.15 -28.24 6.63
N HIS A 736 -18.24 -29.20 7.55
CA HIS A 736 -18.79 -30.54 7.31
C HIS A 736 -20.26 -30.64 7.74
#